data_AF-A0A538RMM6-F1
#
_entry.id   AF-A0A538RMM6-F1
#
_cell.length_a   1.000
_cell.length_b   1.000
_cell.length_c   1.000
_cell.angle_alpha   90.00
_cell.angle_beta   90.00
_cell.angle_gamma   90.00
#
_symmetry.space_group_name_H-M   'P 1'
#
loop_
_entity.id
_entity.type
_entity.pdbx_description
1 polymer ?
#
loop_
_entity_poly.entity_id
_entity_poly.type
_entity_poly.pdbx_seq_one_letter_code
_entity_poly.pdbx_strand_id
1 'polypeptide(L)'
;MVFVAIAGVFATSLAVLNAQQSAEAVRVGNDAIGGVVTSTNGPEAGLWVIAETIDLPTKFVKIVVTDDGGRYVLPQLPKANYKVWVRGYGLVDSQPVQATPGRTLNLKAVVAPNPRAAAEYYPAVYWFSLLRVPDKSEFPGTGPKGNGIPENMKSQGQWLHLMKTDSCWSCHQMGDKATREIPKSLGHFDSTTAAWSRRLLSGQAGNNMINGLAQLGPERALRMFADWTDRIAAGELPPTPPRPQGVERNVVITEWDWADPKAYLHDEIATDKRNPTLNANGPIYGAAELSTDYLPVLDAVSATPRQVKVPVRDLKTPSSADDRVVAPSPYWGDEAIWHSQANVHNPMFDEKGRVWITSRIRPSDNPAFCKEGSSHPSAALFPLKSSGRQLAMYDPKTNQVTLINTCFGTHHLVFAEDANNTLWTSSGGGGGAVGWLNTKMFDETHDEEKSQGWTALILDANGNGKRDEYVEPDQPVDATKDKRINAAFYGVTVSPLDGSVWGTVLGFPGAVVRLNPGSNPPATALAEIYELPWNNPNVPVHGFSPRGLDIDRNGVVWTVIASGHLASFDRRKCKGPLNGPTATGQHCPEGWTLYQLPGPQLNGVTDPGSGEASYYDWVDQFDTFGLGKNVPIATGNGNDALLALLPESGKFVVLRVPYPMGFYAKGMDGRIDDPKGGWKGKGIWATYGTRTPFHAEGGKGTTSKVLHFQLRPDPLAQ
;
A
#
# COMPACT_ATOMS: atom_id res chain seq x y z
N MET A 1 3.57 -81.76 31.13
CA MET A 1 3.75 -80.52 30.36
C MET A 1 4.74 -80.78 29.24
N VAL A 2 4.26 -81.03 28.02
CA VAL A 2 5.03 -80.97 26.77
C VAL A 2 4.04 -80.44 25.73
N PHE A 3 4.33 -79.27 25.17
CA PHE A 3 3.52 -78.58 24.18
C PHE A 3 3.66 -79.26 22.82
N VAL A 4 2.54 -79.53 22.15
CA VAL A 4 2.48 -79.87 20.72
C VAL A 4 1.97 -78.64 19.98
N ALA A 5 2.80 -78.09 19.10
CA ALA A 5 2.45 -76.99 18.21
C ALA A 5 1.83 -77.55 16.93
N ILE A 6 0.62 -77.09 16.58
CA ILE A 6 -0.03 -77.34 15.29
C ILE A 6 -0.04 -76.00 14.54
N ALA A 7 0.66 -75.96 13.41
CA ALA A 7 0.66 -74.83 12.48
C ALA A 7 -0.56 -74.93 11.54
N GLY A 8 -1.46 -73.95 11.60
CA GLY A 8 -2.57 -73.78 10.66
C GLY A 8 -2.28 -72.63 9.70
N VAL A 9 -2.18 -72.93 8.41
CA VAL A 9 -2.04 -71.95 7.33
C VAL A 9 -3.42 -71.40 6.96
N PHE A 10 -3.67 -70.12 7.22
CA PHE A 10 -4.84 -69.39 6.70
C PHE A 10 -4.44 -68.65 5.42
N ALA A 11 -5.02 -69.04 4.29
CA ALA A 11 -4.94 -68.28 3.04
C ALA A 11 -6.05 -67.21 3.04
N THR A 12 -5.67 -65.94 3.23
CA THR A 12 -6.57 -64.79 3.06
C THR A 12 -6.45 -64.25 1.64
N SER A 13 -7.54 -64.36 0.88
CA SER A 13 -7.71 -63.71 -0.42
C SER A 13 -7.83 -62.20 -0.24
N LEU A 14 -6.81 -61.45 -0.66
CA LEU A 14 -6.85 -59.99 -0.78
C LEU A 14 -7.70 -59.60 -2.00
N ALA A 15 -8.99 -59.33 -1.78
CA ALA A 15 -9.79 -58.58 -2.74
C ALA A 15 -9.32 -57.12 -2.71
N VAL A 16 -8.65 -56.68 -3.77
CA VAL A 16 -8.35 -55.26 -4.01
C VAL A 16 -9.65 -54.55 -4.33
N LEU A 17 -10.30 -53.99 -3.31
CA LEU A 17 -11.38 -53.03 -3.48
C LEU A 17 -10.77 -51.71 -3.95
N ASN A 18 -10.78 -51.47 -5.27
CA ASN A 18 -10.64 -50.13 -5.83
C ASN A 18 -11.88 -49.32 -5.41
N ALA A 19 -11.82 -48.73 -4.22
CA ALA A 19 -12.73 -47.65 -3.86
C ALA A 19 -12.38 -46.44 -4.73
N GLN A 20 -13.03 -46.32 -5.89
CA GLN A 20 -13.24 -45.01 -6.50
C GLN A 20 -14.08 -44.20 -5.49
N GLN A 21 -13.43 -43.46 -4.60
CA GLN A 21 -14.09 -42.35 -3.93
C GLN A 21 -14.59 -41.41 -5.03
N SER A 22 -15.87 -41.49 -5.33
CA SER A 22 -16.58 -40.47 -6.10
C SER A 22 -16.29 -39.14 -5.41
N ALA A 23 -15.64 -38.21 -6.12
CA ALA A 23 -15.44 -36.86 -5.63
C ALA A 23 -16.79 -36.32 -5.14
N GLU A 24 -16.86 -35.94 -3.87
CA GLU A 24 -18.06 -35.40 -3.24
C GLU A 24 -18.56 -34.23 -4.09
N ALA A 25 -19.83 -34.30 -4.52
CA ALA A 25 -20.39 -33.32 -5.44
C ALA A 25 -20.36 -31.91 -4.81
N VAL A 26 -19.77 -30.94 -5.50
CA VAL A 26 -19.74 -29.55 -5.04
C VAL A 26 -21.17 -29.02 -4.99
N ARG A 27 -21.64 -28.68 -3.78
CA ARG A 27 -22.93 -28.03 -3.60
C ARG A 27 -22.88 -26.63 -4.22
N VAL A 28 -23.86 -26.28 -5.04
CA VAL A 28 -23.94 -24.95 -5.68
C VAL A 28 -25.29 -24.31 -5.36
N GLY A 29 -25.25 -23.13 -4.75
CA GLY A 29 -26.40 -22.28 -4.49
C GLY A 29 -26.88 -21.52 -5.73
N ASN A 30 -28.07 -20.94 -5.67
CA ASN A 30 -28.70 -20.25 -6.80
C ASN A 30 -27.93 -19.01 -7.27
N ASP A 31 -27.16 -18.39 -6.38
CA ASP A 31 -26.31 -17.23 -6.60
C ASP A 31 -24.82 -17.60 -6.70
N ALA A 32 -24.50 -18.87 -6.94
CA ALA A 32 -23.12 -19.34 -6.98
C ALA A 32 -22.80 -20.10 -8.28
N ILE A 33 -21.52 -20.16 -8.62
CA ILE A 33 -20.97 -21.09 -9.63
C ILE A 33 -19.93 -21.94 -8.91
N GLY A 34 -19.96 -23.26 -9.06
CA GLY A 34 -18.98 -24.13 -8.41
C GLY A 34 -18.68 -25.38 -9.20
N GLY A 35 -17.58 -26.06 -8.89
CA GLY A 35 -17.19 -27.29 -9.57
C GLY A 35 -15.76 -27.68 -9.26
N VAL A 36 -15.18 -28.48 -10.15
CA VAL A 36 -13.82 -29.02 -9.98
C VAL A 36 -12.93 -28.57 -11.14
N VAL A 37 -11.73 -28.14 -10.80
CA VAL A 37 -10.66 -27.84 -11.74
C VAL A 37 -9.71 -29.03 -11.84
N THR A 38 -9.46 -29.49 -13.06
CA THR A 38 -8.53 -30.59 -13.34
C THR A 38 -7.60 -30.23 -14.48
N SER A 39 -6.37 -30.75 -14.47
CA SER A 39 -5.44 -30.72 -15.61
C SER A 39 -5.16 -32.15 -16.10
N THR A 40 -4.16 -32.30 -16.97
CA THR A 40 -3.59 -33.61 -17.32
C THR A 40 -2.98 -34.34 -16.11
N ASN A 41 -2.70 -33.64 -15.02
CA ASN A 41 -2.12 -34.18 -13.79
C ASN A 41 -3.18 -34.57 -12.73
N GLY A 42 -4.48 -34.43 -13.04
CA GLY A 42 -5.56 -34.66 -12.10
C GLY A 42 -6.12 -33.36 -11.50
N PRO A 43 -6.76 -33.40 -10.32
CA PRO A 43 -7.27 -32.20 -9.64
C PRO A 43 -6.15 -31.22 -9.28
N GLU A 44 -6.42 -29.92 -9.43
CA GLU A 44 -5.42 -28.87 -9.23
C GLU A 44 -5.75 -27.95 -8.06
N ALA A 45 -4.92 -28.00 -7.03
CA ALA A 45 -5.06 -27.18 -5.83
C ALA A 45 -4.38 -25.81 -5.96
N GLY A 46 -4.91 -24.82 -5.23
CA GLY A 46 -4.33 -23.47 -5.17
C GLY A 46 -4.36 -22.74 -6.52
N LEU A 47 -5.37 -23.00 -7.35
CA LEU A 47 -5.61 -22.27 -8.59
C LEU A 47 -6.65 -21.19 -8.38
N TRP A 48 -6.51 -20.06 -9.09
CA TRP A 48 -7.52 -19.01 -9.09
C TRP A 48 -8.56 -19.31 -10.15
N VAL A 49 -9.82 -19.33 -9.73
CA VAL A 49 -10.98 -19.37 -10.63
C VAL A 49 -11.55 -17.96 -10.69
N ILE A 50 -11.60 -17.41 -11.89
CA ILE A 50 -11.94 -16.02 -12.15
C ILE A 50 -13.25 -15.99 -12.94
N ALA A 51 -14.23 -15.23 -12.45
CA ALA A 51 -15.48 -14.94 -13.15
C ALA A 51 -15.55 -13.44 -13.45
N GLU A 52 -15.69 -13.08 -14.73
CA GLU A 52 -15.79 -11.69 -15.20
C GLU A 52 -17.12 -11.46 -15.91
N THR A 53 -17.72 -10.30 -15.69
CA THR A 53 -18.88 -9.83 -16.44
C THR A 53 -18.82 -8.33 -16.73
N ILE A 54 -19.44 -7.93 -17.84
CA ILE A 54 -19.72 -6.54 -18.22
C ILE A 54 -21.24 -6.28 -18.31
N ASP A 55 -22.06 -7.23 -17.86
CA ASP A 55 -23.53 -7.13 -17.88
C ASP A 55 -24.08 -6.26 -16.73
N LEU A 56 -23.23 -5.87 -15.77
CA LEU A 56 -23.55 -4.99 -14.64
C LEU A 56 -23.21 -3.52 -14.98
N PRO A 57 -23.68 -2.53 -14.18
CA PRO A 57 -23.44 -1.11 -14.49
C PRO A 57 -21.95 -0.72 -14.56
N THR A 58 -21.07 -1.49 -13.93
CA THR A 58 -19.63 -1.44 -14.14
C THR A 58 -19.06 -2.85 -14.29
N LYS A 59 -17.86 -2.95 -14.89
CA LYS A 59 -17.16 -4.23 -15.02
C LYS A 59 -16.96 -4.84 -13.64
N PHE A 60 -17.29 -6.13 -13.53
CA PHE A 60 -17.25 -6.88 -12.29
C PHE A 60 -16.40 -8.14 -12.45
N VAL A 61 -15.57 -8.41 -11.46
CA VAL A 61 -14.79 -9.65 -11.37
C VAL A 61 -14.98 -10.28 -10.00
N LYS A 62 -15.11 -11.60 -9.94
CA LYS A 62 -15.00 -12.37 -8.69
C LYS A 62 -13.97 -13.48 -8.83
N ILE A 63 -13.11 -13.60 -7.84
CA ILE A 63 -11.97 -14.51 -7.83
C ILE A 63 -12.00 -15.34 -6.55
N VAL A 64 -11.81 -16.65 -6.70
CA VAL A 64 -11.70 -17.60 -5.59
C VAL A 64 -10.57 -18.58 -5.86
N VAL A 65 -10.20 -19.36 -4.85
CA VAL A 65 -9.12 -20.34 -4.95
C VAL A 65 -9.64 -21.76 -4.78
N THR A 66 -9.05 -22.72 -5.51
CA THR A 66 -9.37 -24.15 -5.38
C THR A 66 -8.78 -24.77 -4.11
N ASP A 67 -9.52 -25.72 -3.51
CA ASP A 67 -9.04 -26.53 -2.38
C ASP A 67 -8.04 -27.63 -2.80
N ASP A 68 -7.62 -28.49 -1.86
CA ASP A 68 -6.71 -29.61 -2.14
C ASP A 68 -7.24 -30.62 -3.18
N GLY A 69 -8.56 -30.73 -3.31
CA GLY A 69 -9.23 -31.57 -4.30
C GLY A 69 -9.54 -30.85 -5.61
N GLY A 70 -9.02 -29.64 -5.82
CA GLY A 70 -9.31 -28.82 -7.01
C GLY A 70 -10.74 -28.26 -7.06
N ARG A 71 -11.50 -28.35 -5.97
CA ARG A 71 -12.90 -27.89 -5.89
C ARG A 71 -12.95 -26.40 -5.60
N TYR A 72 -13.96 -25.71 -6.11
CA TYR A 72 -14.17 -24.29 -5.87
C TYR A 72 -15.66 -23.92 -5.84
N VAL A 73 -15.95 -22.80 -5.18
CA VAL A 73 -17.21 -22.07 -5.35
C VAL A 73 -16.95 -20.58 -5.46
N LEU A 74 -17.54 -19.91 -6.44
CA LEU A 74 -17.70 -18.46 -6.59
C LEU A 74 -19.04 -18.05 -5.96
N PRO A 75 -19.05 -17.48 -4.74
CA PRO A 75 -20.28 -17.19 -4.01
C PRO A 75 -20.85 -15.79 -4.32
N GLN A 76 -22.14 -15.57 -4.04
CA GLN A 76 -22.80 -14.25 -4.07
C GLN A 76 -22.59 -13.51 -5.40
N LEU A 77 -22.78 -14.21 -6.51
CA LEU A 77 -22.72 -13.64 -7.85
C LEU A 77 -24.06 -12.97 -8.20
N PRO A 78 -24.06 -11.67 -8.56
CA PRO A 78 -25.22 -11.03 -9.17
C PRO A 78 -25.71 -11.80 -10.41
N LYS A 79 -27.00 -11.67 -10.72
CA LYS A 79 -27.57 -12.29 -11.92
C LYS A 79 -27.02 -11.62 -13.19
N ALA A 80 -26.11 -12.31 -13.87
CA ALA A 80 -25.46 -11.89 -15.10
C ALA A 80 -24.89 -13.11 -15.84
N ASN A 81 -24.39 -12.91 -17.06
CA ASN A 81 -23.56 -13.90 -17.74
C ASN A 81 -22.09 -13.64 -17.38
N TYR A 82 -21.37 -14.71 -17.05
CA TYR A 82 -19.96 -14.63 -16.66
C TYR A 82 -19.09 -15.45 -17.60
N LYS A 83 -17.96 -14.88 -18.00
CA LYS A 83 -16.82 -15.64 -18.50
C LYS A 83 -16.06 -16.18 -17.30
N VAL A 84 -15.89 -17.51 -17.24
CA VAL A 84 -15.20 -18.19 -16.14
C VAL A 84 -13.97 -18.94 -16.67
N TRP A 85 -12.80 -18.68 -16.08
CA TRP A 85 -11.55 -19.37 -16.44
C TRP A 85 -10.66 -19.59 -15.22
N VAL A 86 -9.55 -20.30 -15.44
CA VAL A 86 -8.59 -20.68 -14.41
C VAL A 86 -7.23 -20.09 -14.73
N ARG A 87 -6.58 -19.54 -13.71
CA ARG A 87 -5.17 -19.11 -13.72
C ARG A 87 -4.41 -19.80 -12.59
N GLY A 88 -3.11 -20.05 -12.80
CA GLY A 88 -2.24 -20.54 -11.74
C GLY A 88 -0.77 -20.59 -12.10
N TYR A 89 0.09 -20.59 -11.09
CA TYR A 89 1.52 -20.72 -11.32
C TYR A 89 1.88 -22.11 -11.84
N GLY A 90 2.75 -22.16 -12.85
CA GLY A 90 3.08 -23.37 -13.61
C GLY A 90 2.11 -23.69 -14.75
N LEU A 91 1.08 -22.86 -14.95
CA LEU A 91 0.03 -23.03 -15.95
C LEU A 91 -0.03 -21.83 -16.90
N VAL A 92 -0.82 -21.95 -17.95
CA VAL A 92 -1.36 -20.81 -18.70
C VAL A 92 -2.86 -20.70 -18.47
N ASP A 93 -3.43 -19.52 -18.75
CA ASP A 93 -4.88 -19.34 -18.60
C ASP A 93 -5.65 -20.39 -19.41
N SER A 94 -6.68 -20.95 -18.78
CA SER A 94 -7.63 -21.80 -19.50
C SER A 94 -8.49 -20.96 -20.45
N GLN A 95 -9.10 -21.62 -21.44
CA GLN A 95 -10.13 -20.97 -22.25
C GLN A 95 -11.32 -20.55 -21.37
N PRO A 96 -11.83 -19.31 -21.49
CA PRO A 96 -13.02 -18.89 -20.77
C PRO A 96 -14.27 -19.65 -21.20
N VAL A 97 -15.09 -20.05 -20.22
CA VAL A 97 -16.37 -20.73 -20.40
C VAL A 97 -17.50 -19.85 -19.89
N GLN A 98 -18.58 -19.73 -20.67
CA GLN A 98 -19.74 -18.95 -20.26
C GLN A 98 -20.57 -19.71 -19.22
N ALA A 99 -20.99 -19.02 -18.16
CA ALA A 99 -21.87 -19.57 -17.14
C ALA A 99 -22.73 -18.49 -16.47
N THR A 100 -23.83 -18.93 -15.86
CA THR A 100 -24.69 -18.10 -15.01
C THR A 100 -24.71 -18.68 -13.59
N PRO A 101 -25.05 -17.90 -12.56
CA PRO A 101 -25.26 -18.42 -11.21
C PRO A 101 -26.27 -19.60 -11.17
N GLY A 102 -26.11 -20.50 -10.20
CA GLY A 102 -26.88 -21.73 -10.04
C GLY A 102 -26.33 -22.94 -10.81
N ARG A 103 -25.11 -22.86 -11.36
CA ARG A 103 -24.55 -23.90 -12.24
C ARG A 103 -23.32 -24.58 -11.66
N THR A 104 -23.30 -25.91 -11.79
CA THR A 104 -22.06 -26.68 -11.63
C THR A 104 -21.23 -26.58 -12.92
N LEU A 105 -19.99 -26.15 -12.81
CA LEU A 105 -19.07 -25.93 -13.93
C LEU A 105 -17.71 -26.57 -13.62
N ASN A 106 -17.36 -27.63 -14.34
CA ASN A 106 -16.01 -28.20 -14.26
C ASN A 106 -15.10 -27.50 -15.27
N LEU A 107 -13.89 -27.15 -14.84
CA LEU A 107 -12.93 -26.41 -15.66
C LEU A 107 -11.68 -27.26 -15.92
N LYS A 108 -11.05 -27.02 -17.07
CA LYS A 108 -9.79 -27.66 -17.45
C LYS A 108 -8.65 -26.64 -17.40
N ALA A 109 -7.75 -26.84 -16.44
CA ALA A 109 -6.51 -26.10 -16.35
C ALA A 109 -5.52 -26.55 -17.44
N VAL A 110 -4.72 -25.63 -17.96
CA VAL A 110 -3.77 -25.88 -19.05
C VAL A 110 -2.35 -25.78 -18.51
N VAL A 111 -1.62 -26.90 -18.51
CA VAL A 111 -0.21 -26.91 -18.13
C VAL A 111 0.58 -26.02 -19.08
N ALA A 112 1.45 -25.17 -18.54
CA ALA A 112 2.25 -24.29 -19.37
C ALA A 112 3.14 -25.11 -20.31
N PRO A 113 3.23 -24.74 -21.61
CA PRO A 113 4.03 -25.50 -22.58
C PRO A 113 5.54 -25.43 -22.29
N ASN A 114 5.99 -24.46 -21.50
CA ASN A 114 7.36 -24.30 -21.04
C ASN A 114 7.43 -23.35 -19.83
N PRO A 115 8.56 -23.28 -19.11
CA PRO A 115 8.72 -22.39 -17.94
C PRO A 115 8.52 -20.91 -18.24
N ARG A 116 8.89 -20.43 -19.44
CA ARG A 116 8.70 -19.03 -19.83
C ARG A 116 7.22 -18.66 -19.89
N ALA A 117 6.39 -19.51 -20.49
CA ALA A 117 4.94 -19.31 -20.55
C ALA A 117 4.30 -19.32 -19.15
N ALA A 118 4.79 -20.16 -18.23
CA ALA A 118 4.33 -20.15 -16.84
C ALA A 118 4.68 -18.84 -16.11
N ALA A 119 5.88 -18.30 -16.37
CA ALA A 119 6.41 -17.13 -15.68
C ALA A 119 5.70 -15.81 -16.08
N GLU A 120 4.99 -15.77 -17.22
CA GLU A 120 4.23 -14.58 -17.64
C GLU A 120 3.24 -14.11 -16.57
N TYR A 121 2.71 -15.05 -15.77
CA TYR A 121 1.76 -14.80 -14.69
C TYR A 121 2.42 -14.55 -13.33
N TYR A 122 3.75 -14.57 -13.25
CA TYR A 122 4.44 -14.38 -11.98
C TYR A 122 4.42 -12.92 -11.53
N PRO A 123 4.45 -12.69 -10.21
CA PRO A 123 4.33 -11.35 -9.65
C PRO A 123 5.50 -10.45 -10.02
N ALA A 124 5.27 -9.14 -9.97
CA ALA A 124 6.29 -8.15 -10.31
C ALA A 124 7.59 -8.34 -9.51
N VAL A 125 7.54 -8.63 -8.20
CA VAL A 125 8.71 -8.81 -7.34
C VAL A 125 9.61 -9.96 -7.78
N TYR A 126 9.05 -11.02 -8.39
CA TYR A 126 9.83 -12.16 -8.86
C TYR A 126 10.66 -11.76 -10.07
N TRP A 127 10.08 -11.05 -11.03
CA TRP A 127 10.82 -10.48 -12.15
C TRP A 127 11.82 -9.41 -11.71
N PHE A 128 11.42 -8.54 -10.77
CA PHE A 128 12.29 -7.51 -10.21
C PHE A 128 13.50 -8.10 -9.49
N SER A 129 13.36 -9.24 -8.81
CA SER A 129 14.46 -9.92 -8.10
C SER A 129 15.65 -10.30 -8.99
N LEU A 130 15.44 -10.44 -10.30
CA LEU A 130 16.52 -10.71 -11.26
C LEU A 130 17.46 -9.51 -11.45
N LEU A 131 17.04 -8.30 -11.09
CA LEU A 131 17.85 -7.07 -11.16
C LEU A 131 19.07 -7.23 -10.25
N ARG A 132 20.27 -7.07 -10.84
CA ARG A 132 21.54 -7.14 -10.11
C ARG A 132 21.91 -5.76 -9.62
N VAL A 133 21.65 -5.47 -8.35
CA VAL A 133 22.03 -4.18 -7.77
C VAL A 133 23.56 -4.07 -7.62
N PRO A 134 24.13 -2.85 -7.51
CA PRO A 134 25.56 -2.70 -7.27
C PRO A 134 26.02 -3.42 -6.01
N ASP A 135 27.17 -4.08 -6.07
CA ASP A 135 27.72 -4.84 -4.94
C ASP A 135 28.11 -3.91 -3.79
N LYS A 136 28.13 -4.43 -2.56
CA LYS A 136 28.55 -3.64 -1.38
C LYS A 136 29.94 -3.02 -1.53
N SER A 137 30.85 -3.69 -2.25
CA SER A 137 32.22 -3.21 -2.54
C SER A 137 32.27 -2.01 -3.49
N GLU A 138 31.19 -1.69 -4.19
CA GLU A 138 31.08 -0.47 -5.02
C GLU A 138 30.77 0.78 -4.18
N PHE A 139 30.57 0.65 -2.86
CA PHE A 139 30.26 1.77 -1.97
C PHE A 139 31.42 2.05 -1.00
N PRO A 140 31.69 3.32 -0.65
CA PRO A 140 30.99 4.53 -1.10
C PRO A 140 31.21 4.80 -2.61
N GLY A 141 30.23 5.46 -3.23
CA GLY A 141 30.31 5.83 -4.65
C GLY A 141 31.52 6.72 -4.94
N THR A 142 32.02 6.65 -6.18
CA THR A 142 33.23 7.38 -6.63
C THR A 142 32.94 8.41 -7.72
N GLY A 143 31.66 8.75 -7.90
CA GLY A 143 31.18 9.78 -8.81
C GLY A 143 31.20 9.38 -10.29
N PRO A 144 30.78 10.30 -11.18
CA PRO A 144 30.68 10.03 -12.62
C PRO A 144 32.00 9.64 -13.31
N LYS A 145 33.15 10.06 -12.75
CA LYS A 145 34.48 9.71 -13.28
C LYS A 145 35.02 8.38 -12.74
N GLY A 146 34.35 7.80 -11.74
CA GLY A 146 34.69 6.51 -11.14
C GLY A 146 33.70 5.43 -11.57
N ASN A 147 33.04 4.79 -10.60
CA ASN A 147 32.05 3.74 -10.84
C ASN A 147 30.65 4.26 -11.23
N GLY A 148 30.47 5.57 -11.36
CA GLY A 148 29.22 6.20 -11.77
C GLY A 148 28.16 6.29 -10.65
N ILE A 149 28.46 5.82 -9.44
CA ILE A 149 27.60 5.97 -8.25
C ILE A 149 27.94 7.30 -7.56
N PRO A 150 26.95 8.13 -7.18
CA PRO A 150 27.19 9.40 -6.51
C PRO A 150 28.05 9.27 -5.24
N GLU A 151 28.99 10.20 -5.03
CA GLU A 151 29.93 10.16 -3.90
C GLU A 151 29.24 10.26 -2.53
N ASN A 152 28.06 10.87 -2.46
CA ASN A 152 27.25 10.96 -1.25
C ASN A 152 26.52 9.64 -0.91
N MET A 153 26.48 8.67 -1.83
CA MET A 153 25.92 7.35 -1.58
C MET A 153 26.99 6.44 -0.96
N LYS A 154 26.85 6.17 0.34
CA LYS A 154 27.82 5.50 1.20
C LYS A 154 27.58 4.00 1.36
N SER A 155 26.40 3.48 1.02
CA SER A 155 26.07 2.07 1.20
C SER A 155 25.10 1.52 0.16
N GLN A 156 25.09 0.19 -0.01
CA GLN A 156 24.07 -0.50 -0.81
C GLN A 156 22.66 -0.27 -0.26
N GLY A 157 22.49 -0.12 1.06
CA GLY A 157 21.20 0.25 1.66
C GLY A 157 20.69 1.61 1.15
N GLN A 158 21.60 2.59 0.97
CA GLN A 158 21.24 3.87 0.37
C GLN A 158 20.91 3.76 -1.12
N TRP A 159 21.46 2.81 -1.85
CA TRP A 159 20.97 2.51 -3.20
C TRP A 159 19.54 1.94 -3.18
N LEU A 160 19.31 0.97 -2.28
CA LEU A 160 18.04 0.26 -2.16
C LEU A 160 16.89 1.17 -1.72
N HIS A 161 17.11 2.16 -0.83
CA HIS A 161 16.02 3.05 -0.41
C HIS A 161 15.47 3.90 -1.54
N LEU A 162 16.32 4.42 -2.43
CA LEU A 162 15.88 5.17 -3.62
C LEU A 162 15.13 4.24 -4.58
N MET A 163 15.65 3.03 -4.78
CA MET A 163 15.05 2.05 -5.67
C MET A 163 13.65 1.60 -5.20
N LYS A 164 13.49 1.37 -3.90
CA LYS A 164 12.31 0.69 -3.34
C LYS A 164 11.29 1.64 -2.72
N THR A 165 11.72 2.77 -2.16
CA THR A 165 10.83 3.67 -1.42
C THR A 165 10.84 5.07 -2.02
N ASP A 166 11.96 5.79 -1.98
CA ASP A 166 11.95 7.24 -2.18
C ASP A 166 12.00 7.69 -3.64
N SER A 167 12.11 6.76 -4.60
CA SER A 167 12.13 7.11 -6.03
C SER A 167 11.37 6.14 -6.92
N CYS A 168 11.98 5.02 -7.32
CA CYS A 168 11.55 4.28 -8.52
C CYS A 168 10.22 3.53 -8.38
N TRP A 169 9.83 3.16 -7.17
CA TRP A 169 8.69 2.29 -6.91
C TRP A 169 7.43 2.99 -6.39
N SER A 170 7.53 4.29 -6.11
CA SER A 170 6.50 5.09 -5.45
C SER A 170 5.21 5.31 -6.27
N CYS A 171 5.28 5.10 -7.58
CA CYS A 171 4.20 5.44 -8.52
C CYS A 171 3.57 4.22 -9.18
N HIS A 172 4.38 3.22 -9.53
CA HIS A 172 3.96 2.00 -10.21
C HIS A 172 4.94 0.87 -9.86
N GLN A 173 4.56 -0.37 -10.16
CA GLN A 173 5.41 -1.54 -9.96
C GLN A 173 6.66 -1.49 -10.84
N MET A 174 7.75 -2.08 -10.35
CA MET A 174 8.87 -2.54 -11.17
C MET A 174 8.83 -4.06 -11.25
N GLY A 175 8.97 -4.63 -12.45
CA GLY A 175 8.89 -6.07 -12.70
C GLY A 175 7.57 -6.53 -13.32
N ASP A 176 6.58 -5.63 -13.44
CA ASP A 176 5.43 -5.87 -14.33
C ASP A 176 5.89 -5.94 -15.80
N LYS A 177 5.02 -6.38 -16.70
CA LYS A 177 5.38 -6.52 -18.12
C LYS A 177 5.80 -5.19 -18.73
N ALA A 178 5.12 -4.11 -18.36
CA ALA A 178 5.39 -2.78 -18.88
C ALA A 178 6.80 -2.30 -18.53
N THR A 179 7.34 -2.64 -17.35
CA THR A 179 8.65 -2.20 -16.86
C THR A 179 9.79 -3.18 -17.11
N ARG A 180 9.53 -4.49 -17.13
CA ARG A 180 10.58 -5.50 -17.36
C ARG A 180 10.99 -5.64 -18.83
N GLU A 181 10.08 -5.31 -19.75
CA GLU A 181 10.31 -5.34 -21.21
C GLU A 181 10.25 -3.92 -21.80
N ILE A 182 10.94 -3.68 -22.93
CA ILE A 182 10.76 -2.44 -23.73
C ILE A 182 9.52 -2.59 -24.64
N PRO A 183 8.45 -1.81 -24.45
CA PRO A 183 7.27 -1.91 -25.31
C PRO A 183 7.62 -1.44 -26.72
N LYS A 184 7.18 -2.18 -27.73
CA LYS A 184 7.43 -1.85 -29.16
C LYS A 184 6.95 -0.45 -29.53
N SER A 185 5.88 0.04 -28.88
CA SER A 185 5.34 1.39 -29.10
C SER A 185 6.24 2.52 -28.61
N LEU A 186 7.30 2.23 -27.83
CA LEU A 186 8.30 3.23 -27.45
C LEU A 186 9.20 3.61 -28.62
N GLY A 187 9.37 2.72 -29.60
CA GLY A 187 10.23 2.90 -30.78
C GLY A 187 11.41 1.94 -30.84
N HIS A 188 12.29 2.17 -31.81
CA HIS A 188 13.53 1.42 -32.01
C HIS A 188 14.74 2.24 -31.53
N PHE A 189 15.70 1.56 -30.90
CA PHE A 189 16.88 2.17 -30.29
C PHE A 189 18.10 1.29 -30.55
N ASP A 190 19.28 1.91 -30.64
CA ASP A 190 20.55 1.21 -30.88
C ASP A 190 20.98 0.33 -29.70
N SER A 191 20.43 0.57 -28.50
CA SER A 191 20.68 -0.23 -27.31
C SER A 191 19.53 -0.13 -26.30
N THR A 192 19.43 -1.13 -25.42
CA THR A 192 18.47 -1.15 -24.31
C THR A 192 18.75 -0.04 -23.29
N THR A 193 20.01 0.39 -23.15
CA THR A 193 20.38 1.57 -22.34
C THR A 193 19.76 2.85 -22.91
N ALA A 194 19.83 3.07 -24.22
CA ALA A 194 19.17 4.20 -24.88
C ALA A 194 17.64 4.13 -24.76
N ALA A 195 17.06 2.93 -24.87
CA ALA A 195 15.63 2.72 -24.67
C ALA A 195 15.17 3.08 -23.25
N TRP A 196 15.92 2.68 -22.21
CA TRP A 196 15.64 3.07 -20.82
C TRP A 196 15.75 4.58 -20.61
N SER A 197 16.80 5.21 -21.16
CA SER A 197 16.94 6.67 -21.09
C SER A 197 15.74 7.39 -21.72
N ARG A 198 15.23 6.91 -22.85
CA ARG A 198 14.04 7.47 -23.50
C ARG A 198 12.74 7.17 -22.74
N ARG A 199 12.61 5.98 -22.16
CA ARG A 199 11.44 5.56 -21.38
C ARG A 199 11.17 6.52 -20.22
N LEU A 200 12.22 6.85 -19.45
CA LEU A 200 12.09 7.68 -18.24
C LEU A 200 11.68 9.14 -18.54
N LEU A 201 11.68 9.55 -19.81
CA LEU A 201 11.15 10.85 -20.24
C LEU A 201 9.65 10.82 -20.57
N SER A 202 8.97 9.67 -20.45
CA SER A 202 7.60 9.52 -20.98
C SER A 202 6.54 10.17 -20.08
N GLY A 203 5.70 11.03 -20.66
CA GLY A 203 4.53 11.63 -20.00
C GLY A 203 4.85 12.72 -18.97
N GLN A 204 3.83 13.13 -18.21
CA GLN A 204 3.92 14.22 -17.20
C GLN A 204 4.88 13.88 -16.06
N ALA A 205 5.01 12.60 -15.67
CA ALA A 205 5.93 12.17 -14.61
C ALA A 205 7.41 12.11 -15.03
N GLY A 206 7.76 12.40 -16.29
CA GLY A 206 9.12 12.25 -16.82
C GLY A 206 10.19 12.97 -16.00
N ASN A 207 9.94 14.22 -15.59
CA ASN A 207 10.89 14.98 -14.78
C ASN A 207 11.17 14.31 -13.42
N ASN A 208 10.15 13.76 -12.77
CA ASN A 208 10.31 13.06 -11.50
C ASN A 208 11.15 11.79 -11.67
N MET A 209 10.93 11.04 -12.74
CA MET A 209 11.71 9.83 -13.06
C MET A 209 13.18 10.16 -13.36
N ILE A 210 13.46 11.23 -14.09
CA ILE A 210 14.84 11.67 -14.38
C ILE A 210 15.54 12.20 -13.13
N ASN A 211 14.85 12.95 -12.27
CA ASN A 211 15.40 13.40 -11.00
C ASN A 211 15.72 12.22 -10.06
N GLY A 212 14.87 11.19 -10.08
CA GLY A 212 15.13 9.92 -9.40
C GLY A 212 16.37 9.21 -9.91
N LEU A 213 16.48 9.06 -11.24
CA LEU A 213 17.64 8.47 -11.89
C LEU A 213 18.95 9.23 -11.57
N ALA A 214 18.89 10.56 -11.52
CA ALA A 214 20.04 11.39 -11.18
C ALA A 214 20.61 11.08 -9.79
N GLN A 215 19.75 10.76 -8.81
CA GLN A 215 20.17 10.39 -7.45
C GLN A 215 20.87 9.02 -7.38
N LEU A 216 20.65 8.13 -8.35
CA LEU A 216 21.32 6.83 -8.46
C LEU A 216 22.63 6.90 -9.26
N GLY A 217 22.89 8.00 -9.97
CA GLY A 217 23.97 8.05 -10.96
C GLY A 217 23.49 7.46 -12.29
N PRO A 218 23.10 8.29 -13.27
CA PRO A 218 22.39 7.85 -14.47
C PRO A 218 23.10 6.75 -15.25
N GLU A 219 24.42 6.86 -15.42
CA GLU A 219 25.18 5.92 -16.24
C GLU A 219 25.22 4.51 -15.61
N ARG A 220 25.46 4.42 -14.30
CA ARG A 220 25.48 3.13 -13.57
C ARG A 220 24.09 2.52 -13.50
N ALA A 221 23.06 3.33 -13.21
CA ALA A 221 21.69 2.88 -13.08
C ALA A 221 21.09 2.42 -14.42
N LEU A 222 21.25 3.19 -15.50
CA LEU A 222 20.73 2.81 -16.82
C LEU A 222 21.34 1.50 -17.33
N ARG A 223 22.65 1.29 -17.14
CA ARG A 223 23.30 0.01 -17.47
C ARG A 223 22.72 -1.17 -16.69
N MET A 224 22.44 -0.98 -15.40
CA MET A 224 21.84 -2.02 -14.55
C MET A 224 20.45 -2.42 -15.05
N PHE A 225 19.58 -1.44 -15.35
CA PHE A 225 18.25 -1.72 -15.87
C PHE A 225 18.27 -2.31 -17.28
N ALA A 226 19.21 -1.86 -18.13
CA ALA A 226 19.39 -2.42 -19.46
C ALA A 226 19.83 -3.89 -19.40
N ASP A 227 20.83 -4.22 -18.59
CA ASP A 227 21.28 -5.60 -18.37
C ASP A 227 20.13 -6.51 -17.89
N TRP A 228 19.32 -6.03 -16.96
CA TRP A 228 18.17 -6.78 -16.45
C TRP A 228 17.14 -7.09 -17.55
N THR A 229 16.76 -6.08 -18.34
CA THR A 229 15.85 -6.26 -19.48
C THR A 229 16.45 -7.19 -20.54
N ASP A 230 17.74 -7.05 -20.85
CA ASP A 230 18.44 -7.85 -21.86
C ASP A 230 18.54 -9.33 -21.44
N ARG A 231 18.83 -9.61 -20.16
CA ARG A 231 18.85 -10.99 -19.64
C ARG A 231 17.47 -11.65 -19.68
N ILE A 232 16.41 -10.94 -19.32
CA ILE A 232 15.03 -11.45 -19.43
C ILE A 232 14.68 -11.76 -20.90
N ALA A 233 15.02 -10.84 -21.81
CA ALA A 233 14.84 -11.05 -23.25
C ALA A 233 15.63 -12.28 -23.74
N ALA A 234 16.84 -12.50 -23.22
CA ALA A 234 17.71 -13.60 -23.60
C ALA A 234 17.28 -14.98 -23.07
N GLY A 235 16.47 -15.06 -22.01
CA GLY A 235 16.15 -16.38 -21.42
C GLY A 235 15.94 -16.43 -19.92
N GLU A 236 16.41 -15.42 -19.19
CA GLU A 236 16.44 -15.49 -17.74
C GLU A 236 15.02 -15.47 -17.16
N LEU A 237 14.75 -16.42 -16.26
CA LEU A 237 13.46 -16.57 -15.61
C LEU A 237 13.64 -16.47 -14.09
N PRO A 238 12.67 -15.85 -13.39
CA PRO A 238 12.68 -15.81 -11.94
C PRO A 238 12.29 -17.17 -11.34
N PRO A 239 12.54 -17.38 -10.02
CA PRO A 239 12.08 -18.58 -9.34
C PRO A 239 10.55 -18.71 -9.38
N THR A 240 10.04 -19.94 -9.32
CA THR A 240 8.60 -20.19 -9.29
C THR A 240 7.99 -19.74 -7.96
N PRO A 241 6.99 -18.84 -7.96
CA PRO A 241 6.26 -18.48 -6.75
C PRO A 241 5.42 -19.65 -6.22
N PRO A 242 5.20 -19.75 -4.90
CA PRO A 242 4.30 -20.74 -4.33
C PRO A 242 2.85 -20.45 -4.72
N ARG A 243 2.06 -21.50 -4.94
CA ARG A 243 0.59 -21.38 -5.04
C ARG A 243 -0.02 -21.13 -3.64
N PRO A 244 -1.22 -20.50 -3.57
CA PRO A 244 -1.97 -20.35 -2.33
C PRO A 244 -2.12 -21.67 -1.55
N GLN A 245 -1.87 -21.61 -0.25
CA GLN A 245 -1.93 -22.75 0.66
C GLN A 245 -2.69 -22.40 1.95
N GLY A 246 -3.26 -23.43 2.59
CA GLY A 246 -3.99 -23.27 3.85
C GLY A 246 -5.05 -22.17 3.75
N VAL A 247 -5.01 -21.22 4.69
CA VAL A 247 -5.98 -20.12 4.80
C VAL A 247 -5.99 -19.18 3.59
N GLU A 248 -4.92 -19.11 2.80
CA GLU A 248 -4.88 -18.29 1.59
C GLU A 248 -5.89 -18.75 0.53
N ARG A 249 -6.31 -20.02 0.57
CA ARG A 249 -7.32 -20.57 -0.34
C ARG A 249 -8.75 -20.15 0.02
N ASN A 250 -8.91 -19.57 1.19
CA ASN A 250 -10.19 -19.11 1.68
C ASN A 250 -10.50 -17.67 1.27
N VAL A 251 -9.62 -17.01 0.51
CA VAL A 251 -9.90 -15.65 0.05
C VAL A 251 -10.98 -15.65 -1.05
N VAL A 252 -11.88 -14.68 -0.96
CA VAL A 252 -12.79 -14.28 -2.03
C VAL A 252 -12.47 -12.82 -2.35
N ILE A 253 -12.18 -12.53 -3.62
CA ILE A 253 -11.91 -11.17 -4.08
C ILE A 253 -13.01 -10.78 -5.04
N THR A 254 -13.61 -9.62 -4.82
CA THR A 254 -14.58 -9.02 -5.75
C THR A 254 -14.06 -7.67 -6.20
N GLU A 255 -14.10 -7.38 -7.50
CA GLU A 255 -13.51 -6.17 -8.08
C GLU A 255 -14.52 -5.43 -8.96
N TRP A 256 -14.42 -4.10 -8.95
CA TRP A 256 -15.24 -3.20 -9.77
C TRP A 256 -14.40 -2.09 -10.38
N ASP A 257 -14.66 -1.77 -11.64
CA ASP A 257 -14.15 -0.53 -12.25
C ASP A 257 -14.92 0.67 -11.69
N TRP A 258 -14.21 1.77 -11.38
CA TRP A 258 -14.85 2.92 -10.71
C TRP A 258 -14.31 4.29 -11.12
N ALA A 259 -13.42 4.35 -12.12
CA ALA A 259 -12.84 5.58 -12.63
C ALA A 259 -12.71 5.54 -14.16
N ASP A 260 -12.40 6.67 -14.80
CA ASP A 260 -12.17 6.72 -16.24
C ASP A 260 -10.78 6.16 -16.62
N PRO A 261 -10.54 5.82 -17.91
CA PRO A 261 -9.28 5.20 -18.35
C PRO A 261 -8.02 6.07 -18.26
N LYS A 262 -8.14 7.37 -18.02
CA LYS A 262 -7.02 8.33 -17.87
C LYS A 262 -6.78 8.70 -16.42
N ALA A 263 -7.78 8.53 -15.56
CA ALA A 263 -7.66 8.67 -14.13
C ALA A 263 -6.86 7.54 -13.48
N TYR A 264 -6.14 7.88 -12.42
CA TYR A 264 -5.58 6.92 -11.49
C TYR A 264 -6.07 7.24 -10.08
N LEU A 265 -6.03 6.24 -9.20
CA LEU A 265 -6.40 6.39 -7.80
C LEU A 265 -5.14 6.32 -6.96
N HIS A 266 -5.11 7.06 -5.85
CA HIS A 266 -4.10 6.87 -4.82
C HIS A 266 -4.64 5.99 -3.70
N ASP A 267 -5.73 6.41 -3.05
CA ASP A 267 -6.34 5.75 -1.89
C ASP A 267 -7.86 5.62 -2.03
N GLU A 268 -8.45 4.91 -1.08
CA GLU A 268 -9.87 4.68 -0.89
C GLU A 268 -10.24 4.67 0.59
N ILE A 269 -11.53 4.83 0.90
CA ILE A 269 -12.08 4.63 2.24
C ILE A 269 -13.44 3.95 2.16
N ALA A 270 -13.66 2.99 3.07
CA ALA A 270 -14.89 2.21 3.15
C ALA A 270 -15.73 2.54 4.38
N THR A 271 -15.14 3.00 5.49
CA THR A 271 -15.81 3.35 6.75
C THR A 271 -14.91 4.22 7.64
N ASP A 272 -15.42 4.69 8.79
CA ASP A 272 -14.56 5.30 9.82
C ASP A 272 -13.75 4.18 10.47
N LYS A 273 -12.43 4.31 10.44
CA LYS A 273 -11.50 3.35 11.04
C LYS A 273 -11.80 3.06 12.51
N ARG A 274 -12.32 4.04 13.26
CA ARG A 274 -12.67 3.91 14.69
C ARG A 274 -13.97 3.13 14.90
N ASN A 275 -14.80 3.04 13.87
CA ASN A 275 -16.08 2.34 13.90
C ASN A 275 -16.34 1.60 12.58
N PRO A 276 -15.92 0.32 12.47
CA PRO A 276 -15.96 -0.41 11.21
C PRO A 276 -17.38 -0.73 10.71
N THR A 277 -18.43 -0.47 11.50
CA THR A 277 -19.84 -0.68 11.11
C THR A 277 -20.54 0.59 10.62
N LEU A 278 -19.89 1.75 10.69
CA LEU A 278 -20.52 3.05 10.43
C LEU A 278 -21.15 3.12 9.03
N ASN A 279 -20.42 2.64 8.01
CA ASN A 279 -20.81 2.71 6.61
C ASN A 279 -21.20 1.33 6.04
N ALA A 280 -21.87 0.50 6.85
CA ALA A 280 -22.31 -0.83 6.44
C ALA A 280 -23.12 -0.80 5.12
N ASN A 281 -22.67 -1.58 4.13
CA ASN A 281 -23.17 -1.66 2.76
C ASN A 281 -23.19 -0.30 2.02
N GLY A 282 -22.52 0.71 2.56
CA GLY A 282 -22.49 2.06 2.01
C GLY A 282 -21.48 2.19 0.86
N PRO A 283 -21.47 3.35 0.18
CA PRO A 283 -20.54 3.60 -0.90
C PRO A 283 -19.09 3.70 -0.43
N ILE A 284 -18.16 3.31 -1.30
CA ILE A 284 -16.71 3.49 -1.16
C ILE A 284 -16.32 4.78 -1.86
N TYR A 285 -15.38 5.55 -1.29
CA TYR A 285 -14.89 6.81 -1.84
C TYR A 285 -13.40 6.73 -2.15
N GLY A 286 -12.99 7.16 -3.34
CA GLY A 286 -11.60 7.19 -3.78
C GLY A 286 -11.01 8.59 -3.82
N ALA A 287 -9.68 8.67 -3.88
CA ALA A 287 -8.92 9.90 -4.11
C ALA A 287 -8.00 9.74 -5.33
N ALA A 288 -8.13 10.65 -6.29
CA ALA A 288 -7.48 10.53 -7.60
C ALA A 288 -6.12 11.25 -7.71
N GLU A 289 -5.69 11.93 -6.64
CA GLU A 289 -4.46 12.72 -6.55
C GLU A 289 -4.28 13.65 -7.76
N LEU A 290 -3.20 13.51 -8.54
CA LEU A 290 -2.88 14.41 -9.63
C LEU A 290 -3.77 14.20 -10.85
N SER A 291 -4.55 13.12 -10.93
CA SER A 291 -5.16 12.72 -12.20
C SER A 291 -6.43 13.48 -12.58
N THR A 292 -7.32 13.78 -11.63
CA THR A 292 -8.62 14.42 -11.91
C THR A 292 -9.23 15.10 -10.68
N ASP A 293 -10.13 16.06 -10.90
CA ASP A 293 -10.81 16.88 -9.86
C ASP A 293 -12.18 16.34 -9.44
N TYR A 294 -12.27 15.03 -9.24
CA TYR A 294 -13.46 14.39 -8.67
C TYR A 294 -13.09 13.26 -7.71
N LEU A 295 -13.98 12.94 -6.77
CA LEU A 295 -13.94 11.70 -5.98
C LEU A 295 -14.64 10.59 -6.76
N PRO A 296 -13.95 9.50 -7.13
CA PRO A 296 -14.59 8.26 -7.54
C PRO A 296 -15.45 7.71 -6.40
N VAL A 297 -16.65 7.25 -6.70
CA VAL A 297 -17.54 6.63 -5.71
C VAL A 297 -18.12 5.35 -6.29
N LEU A 298 -18.10 4.27 -5.51
CA LEU A 298 -18.75 3.00 -5.87
C LEU A 298 -19.80 2.61 -4.84
N ASP A 299 -21.03 2.39 -5.28
CA ASP A 299 -21.96 1.52 -4.56
C ASP A 299 -21.76 0.06 -5.00
N ALA A 300 -21.13 -0.74 -4.12
CA ALA A 300 -20.79 -2.12 -4.41
C ALA A 300 -22.01 -3.06 -4.42
N VAL A 301 -23.12 -2.68 -3.76
CA VAL A 301 -24.35 -3.49 -3.73
C VAL A 301 -25.04 -3.46 -5.09
N SER A 302 -25.13 -2.27 -5.70
CA SER A 302 -25.70 -2.09 -7.04
C SER A 302 -24.69 -2.17 -8.18
N ALA A 303 -23.38 -2.27 -7.85
CA ALA A 303 -22.27 -2.18 -8.80
C ALA A 303 -22.30 -0.87 -9.63
N THR A 304 -22.68 0.25 -9.00
CA THR A 304 -22.86 1.54 -9.68
C THR A 304 -21.74 2.52 -9.32
N PRO A 305 -20.92 2.95 -10.29
CA PRO A 305 -19.96 4.02 -10.09
C PRO A 305 -20.60 5.39 -10.30
N ARG A 306 -20.14 6.39 -9.55
CA ARG A 306 -20.45 7.81 -9.76
C ARG A 306 -19.25 8.69 -9.40
N GLN A 307 -19.38 9.98 -9.64
CA GLN A 307 -18.33 10.96 -9.38
C GLN A 307 -18.87 12.11 -8.53
N VAL A 308 -18.04 12.65 -7.63
CA VAL A 308 -18.31 13.89 -6.90
C VAL A 308 -17.27 14.91 -7.30
N LYS A 309 -17.67 15.99 -7.97
CA LYS A 309 -16.75 17.07 -8.34
C LYS A 309 -16.17 17.74 -7.10
N VAL A 310 -14.85 17.96 -7.07
CA VAL A 310 -14.17 18.66 -5.99
C VAL A 310 -13.70 20.03 -6.49
N PRO A 311 -14.25 21.15 -5.98
CA PRO A 311 -13.85 22.47 -6.42
C PRO A 311 -12.57 22.95 -5.73
N VAL A 312 -11.97 24.01 -6.29
CA VAL A 312 -10.98 24.86 -5.62
C VAL A 312 -11.62 26.21 -5.26
N ARG A 313 -11.09 26.88 -4.24
CA ARG A 313 -11.56 28.20 -3.79
C ARG A 313 -11.02 29.32 -4.68
N ASP A 314 -9.75 29.21 -5.10
CA ASP A 314 -9.11 30.12 -6.05
C ASP A 314 -8.84 29.39 -7.38
N LEU A 315 -9.41 29.89 -8.48
CA LEU A 315 -9.24 29.30 -9.81
C LEU A 315 -7.82 29.43 -10.37
N LYS A 316 -6.96 30.28 -9.77
CA LYS A 316 -5.52 30.38 -10.10
C LYS A 316 -4.69 29.24 -9.50
N THR A 317 -5.32 28.32 -8.77
CA THR A 317 -4.67 27.13 -8.25
C THR A 317 -4.03 26.33 -9.41
N PRO A 318 -2.72 26.02 -9.36
CA PRO A 318 -2.05 25.29 -10.44
C PRO A 318 -2.65 23.91 -10.66
N SER A 319 -2.71 23.48 -11.92
CA SER A 319 -3.15 22.15 -12.32
C SER A 319 -1.95 21.24 -12.60
N SER A 320 -2.09 19.93 -12.36
CA SER A 320 -1.14 18.95 -12.90
C SER A 320 -1.06 18.97 -14.44
N ALA A 321 -2.06 19.53 -15.11
CA ALA A 321 -2.03 19.78 -16.56
C ALA A 321 -0.91 20.74 -16.97
N ASP A 322 -0.44 21.59 -16.05
CA ASP A 322 0.65 22.55 -16.27
C ASP A 322 2.03 21.84 -16.31
N ASP A 323 2.11 20.59 -15.85
CA ASP A 323 3.32 19.79 -15.93
C ASP A 323 3.63 19.43 -17.39
N ARG A 324 4.82 19.83 -17.85
CA ARG A 324 5.26 19.55 -19.21
C ARG A 324 5.39 18.04 -19.46
N VAL A 325 4.74 17.56 -20.52
CA VAL A 325 5.06 16.25 -21.11
C VAL A 325 6.47 16.31 -21.68
N VAL A 326 7.40 15.59 -21.04
CA VAL A 326 8.84 15.67 -21.38
C VAL A 326 9.12 15.01 -22.73
N ALA A 327 8.51 13.86 -22.96
CA ALA A 327 8.47 13.16 -24.23
C ALA A 327 7.18 12.31 -24.35
N PRO A 328 6.74 11.98 -25.58
CA PRO A 328 5.48 11.25 -25.78
C PRO A 328 5.46 9.91 -25.03
N SER A 329 4.30 9.62 -24.44
CA SER A 329 3.97 8.34 -23.81
C SER A 329 3.76 7.24 -24.86
N PRO A 330 4.26 6.00 -24.62
CA PRO A 330 4.00 4.87 -25.51
C PRO A 330 2.53 4.41 -25.54
N TYR A 331 1.68 4.98 -24.68
CA TYR A 331 0.25 4.67 -24.59
C TYR A 331 -0.61 5.86 -25.04
N TRP A 332 -0.23 7.09 -24.66
CA TRP A 332 -1.07 8.29 -24.84
C TRP A 332 -0.46 9.36 -25.76
N GLY A 333 0.74 9.14 -26.30
CA GLY A 333 1.41 10.14 -27.14
C GLY A 333 1.76 11.39 -26.34
N ASP A 334 1.60 12.56 -26.95
CA ASP A 334 1.90 13.87 -26.34
C ASP A 334 0.77 14.41 -25.44
N GLU A 335 -0.31 13.65 -25.26
CA GLU A 335 -1.42 14.06 -24.42
C GLU A 335 -1.02 14.07 -22.93
N ALA A 336 -1.15 15.23 -22.28
CA ALA A 336 -1.21 15.33 -20.82
C ALA A 336 -2.57 14.78 -20.39
N ILE A 337 -2.59 13.66 -19.67
CA ILE A 337 -3.84 12.96 -19.29
C ILE A 337 -4.26 13.23 -17.84
N TRP A 338 -3.38 13.83 -17.04
CA TRP A 338 -3.66 14.21 -15.66
C TRP A 338 -4.00 15.69 -15.58
N HIS A 339 -5.17 15.97 -15.01
CA HIS A 339 -5.73 17.31 -14.91
C HIS A 339 -6.40 17.49 -13.55
N SER A 340 -5.62 17.92 -12.56
CA SER A 340 -6.14 18.19 -11.22
C SER A 340 -5.59 19.47 -10.63
N GLN A 341 -6.48 20.39 -10.27
CA GLN A 341 -6.20 21.54 -9.42
C GLN A 341 -6.36 21.17 -7.94
N ALA A 342 -7.39 20.38 -7.61
CA ALA A 342 -7.74 20.00 -6.24
C ALA A 342 -6.73 19.01 -5.64
N ASN A 343 -6.08 18.20 -6.47
CA ASN A 343 -5.04 17.25 -6.08
C ASN A 343 -5.43 16.44 -4.83
N VAL A 344 -6.58 15.77 -4.91
CA VAL A 344 -7.23 15.15 -3.76
C VAL A 344 -6.49 13.91 -3.30
N HIS A 345 -6.24 13.79 -1.99
CA HIS A 345 -5.48 12.67 -1.45
C HIS A 345 -6.06 12.20 -0.09
N ASN A 346 -5.82 10.92 0.22
CA ASN A 346 -6.17 10.21 1.45
C ASN A 346 -7.55 10.54 2.03
N PRO A 347 -8.63 9.88 1.55
CA PRO A 347 -9.96 10.07 2.11
C PRO A 347 -10.09 9.34 3.45
N MET A 348 -10.79 9.92 4.44
CA MET A 348 -11.19 9.25 5.67
C MET A 348 -12.62 9.61 6.05
N PHE A 349 -13.35 8.68 6.65
CA PHE A 349 -14.64 8.98 7.26
C PHE A 349 -14.47 9.58 8.65
N ASP A 350 -15.36 10.50 9.00
CA ASP A 350 -15.63 10.85 10.40
C ASP A 350 -16.79 10.03 10.98
N GLU A 351 -17.07 10.23 12.27
CA GLU A 351 -18.11 9.50 13.01
C GLU A 351 -19.54 9.80 12.53
N LYS A 352 -19.73 10.83 11.70
CA LYS A 352 -21.03 11.26 11.17
C LYS A 352 -21.30 10.70 9.78
N GLY A 353 -20.34 9.98 9.20
CA GLY A 353 -20.41 9.43 7.85
C GLY A 353 -20.05 10.44 6.76
N ARG A 354 -19.29 11.50 7.10
CA ARG A 354 -18.77 12.47 6.13
C ARG A 354 -17.37 12.08 5.70
N VAL A 355 -17.02 12.39 4.45
CA VAL A 355 -15.74 12.01 3.83
C VAL A 355 -14.81 13.22 3.85
N TRP A 356 -13.76 13.15 4.66
CA TRP A 356 -12.71 14.15 4.76
C TRP A 356 -11.56 13.78 3.82
N ILE A 357 -11.02 14.78 3.15
CA ILE A 357 -9.94 14.62 2.16
C ILE A 357 -8.92 15.73 2.35
N THR A 358 -7.65 15.43 2.05
CA THR A 358 -6.72 16.51 1.76
C THR A 358 -6.97 17.03 0.35
N SER A 359 -7.04 18.34 0.20
CA SER A 359 -7.38 19.00 -1.07
C SER A 359 -6.70 20.36 -1.16
N ARG A 360 -6.09 20.67 -2.30
CA ARG A 360 -5.57 21.99 -2.60
C ARG A 360 -6.75 22.87 -2.97
N ILE A 361 -6.91 23.99 -2.27
CA ILE A 361 -8.03 24.90 -2.51
C ILE A 361 -7.56 26.26 -3.05
N ARG A 362 -6.27 26.54 -2.98
CA ARG A 362 -5.63 27.81 -3.39
C ARG A 362 -4.16 27.60 -3.79
N PRO A 363 -3.50 28.60 -4.41
CA PRO A 363 -2.05 28.65 -4.54
C PRO A 363 -1.32 28.57 -3.19
N SER A 364 -0.01 28.26 -3.24
CA SER A 364 0.76 27.86 -2.05
C SER A 364 0.94 28.96 -1.00
N ASP A 365 0.85 30.24 -1.34
CA ASP A 365 1.06 31.33 -0.39
C ASP A 365 -0.03 31.36 0.69
N ASN A 366 0.37 31.35 1.95
CA ASN A 366 -0.56 31.33 3.07
C ASN A 366 -1.21 32.71 3.35
N PRO A 367 -2.43 32.73 3.91
CA PRO A 367 -3.04 33.97 4.38
C PRO A 367 -2.25 34.56 5.56
N ALA A 368 -2.49 35.86 5.83
CA ALA A 368 -1.74 36.63 6.82
C ALA A 368 -1.79 36.02 8.24
N PHE A 369 -2.92 35.42 8.64
CA PHE A 369 -3.08 34.83 9.97
C PHE A 369 -2.19 33.59 10.22
N CYS A 370 -1.62 32.99 9.16
CA CYS A 370 -0.65 31.89 9.28
C CYS A 370 0.79 32.38 9.46
N LYS A 371 1.05 33.66 9.16
CA LYS A 371 2.39 34.23 9.02
C LYS A 371 2.81 34.96 10.30
N GLU A 372 4.08 35.36 10.31
CA GLU A 372 4.68 36.15 11.38
C GLU A 372 3.89 37.44 11.63
N GLY A 373 3.72 37.82 12.90
CA GLY A 373 2.92 38.97 13.32
C GLY A 373 1.42 38.67 13.54
N SER A 374 0.97 37.44 13.28
CA SER A 374 -0.39 37.00 13.58
C SER A 374 -0.62 36.76 15.08
N SER A 375 -1.86 36.98 15.54
CA SER A 375 -2.31 36.60 16.89
C SER A 375 -2.74 35.14 17.03
N HIS A 376 -2.76 34.36 15.93
CA HIS A 376 -3.08 32.94 15.98
C HIS A 376 -2.01 32.20 16.82
N PRO A 377 -2.38 31.42 17.86
CA PRO A 377 -1.43 30.85 18.82
C PRO A 377 -0.30 30.02 18.17
N SER A 378 -0.63 29.26 17.12
CA SER A 378 0.36 28.48 16.38
C SER A 378 1.28 29.33 15.52
N ALA A 379 0.77 30.43 14.93
CA ALA A 379 1.55 31.30 14.07
C ALA A 379 2.51 32.19 14.87
N ALA A 380 2.12 32.57 16.09
CA ALA A 380 3.00 33.30 17.02
C ALA A 380 4.23 32.49 17.43
N LEU A 381 4.14 31.15 17.46
CA LEU A 381 5.23 30.26 17.87
C LEU A 381 5.98 29.63 16.70
N PHE A 382 5.30 29.38 15.57
CA PHE A 382 5.90 28.76 14.40
C PHE A 382 5.17 29.21 13.11
N PRO A 383 5.44 30.42 12.59
CA PRO A 383 4.73 30.95 11.43
C PRO A 383 5.02 30.16 10.15
N LEU A 384 3.98 29.93 9.33
CA LEU A 384 4.08 29.18 8.08
C LEU A 384 3.79 30.09 6.89
N LYS A 385 4.78 30.27 6.01
CA LYS A 385 4.66 31.12 4.82
C LYS A 385 3.83 30.49 3.70
N SER A 386 3.79 29.15 3.63
CA SER A 386 3.14 28.43 2.54
C SER A 386 2.54 27.09 2.96
N SER A 387 1.50 26.65 2.25
CA SER A 387 0.90 25.31 2.35
C SER A 387 0.58 24.77 0.95
N GLY A 388 0.98 23.52 0.66
CA GLY A 388 0.81 22.92 -0.67
C GLY A 388 -0.56 22.29 -0.94
N ARG A 389 -1.21 21.78 0.11
CA ARG A 389 -2.53 21.12 0.11
C ARG A 389 -3.20 21.40 1.46
N GLN A 390 -4.51 21.64 1.45
CA GLN A 390 -5.34 21.95 2.62
C GLN A 390 -6.37 20.83 2.86
N LEU A 391 -7.56 21.13 3.39
CA LEU A 391 -8.61 20.14 3.67
C LEU A 391 -9.89 20.44 2.88
N ALA A 392 -10.65 19.39 2.60
CA ALA A 392 -12.05 19.50 2.22
C ALA A 392 -12.86 18.37 2.87
N MET A 393 -14.16 18.56 2.95
CA MET A 393 -15.10 17.57 3.48
C MET A 393 -16.29 17.46 2.53
N TYR A 394 -16.61 16.25 2.11
CA TYR A 394 -17.84 15.92 1.38
C TYR A 394 -18.84 15.27 2.35
N ASP A 395 -20.06 15.80 2.39
CA ASP A 395 -21.17 15.21 3.13
C ASP A 395 -22.10 14.46 2.17
N PRO A 396 -22.12 13.11 2.19
CA PRO A 396 -22.99 12.31 1.34
C PRO A 396 -24.49 12.58 1.54
N LYS A 397 -24.91 13.09 2.70
CA LYS A 397 -26.33 13.35 3.00
C LYS A 397 -26.83 14.60 2.29
N THR A 398 -25.99 15.61 2.18
CA THR A 398 -26.34 16.92 1.56
C THR A 398 -25.77 17.09 0.16
N ASN A 399 -24.85 16.22 -0.26
CA ASN A 399 -24.04 16.32 -1.47
C ASN A 399 -23.18 17.60 -1.55
N GLN A 400 -22.84 18.17 -0.40
CA GLN A 400 -22.04 19.39 -0.32
C GLN A 400 -20.56 19.06 -0.13
N VAL A 401 -19.70 19.79 -0.85
CA VAL A 401 -18.25 19.83 -0.59
C VAL A 401 -17.91 21.15 0.09
N THR A 402 -17.33 21.08 1.28
CA THR A 402 -16.87 22.22 2.08
C THR A 402 -15.35 22.29 2.03
N LEU A 403 -14.81 23.43 1.57
CA LEU A 403 -13.36 23.67 1.47
C LEU A 403 -12.85 24.37 2.73
N ILE A 404 -11.76 23.87 3.32
CA ILE A 404 -11.23 24.31 4.62
C ILE A 404 -9.77 24.73 4.46
N ASN A 405 -9.48 26.00 4.75
CA ASN A 405 -8.19 26.63 4.51
C ASN A 405 -7.23 26.46 5.70
N THR A 406 -6.46 25.39 5.68
CA THR A 406 -5.42 25.17 6.69
C THR A 406 -4.13 25.92 6.37
N CYS A 407 -3.41 26.35 7.40
CA CYS A 407 -2.10 26.99 7.31
C CYS A 407 -0.95 26.02 7.07
N PHE A 408 -1.10 24.77 7.50
CA PHE A 408 -0.12 23.71 7.32
C PHE A 408 -0.41 22.91 6.04
N GLY A 409 0.62 22.29 5.48
CA GLY A 409 0.48 21.34 4.38
C GLY A 409 -0.11 20.03 4.88
N THR A 410 -0.98 19.41 4.08
CA THR A 410 -1.65 18.15 4.41
C THR A 410 -1.32 17.06 3.39
N HIS A 411 -1.27 15.80 3.84
CA HIS A 411 -1.07 14.63 2.99
C HIS A 411 -1.92 13.45 3.47
N HIS A 412 -1.47 12.68 4.45
CA HIS A 412 -2.33 11.69 5.13
C HIS A 412 -3.08 12.36 6.27
N LEU A 413 -4.28 11.87 6.58
CA LEU A 413 -5.14 12.39 7.63
C LEU A 413 -5.71 11.25 8.48
N VAL A 414 -5.94 11.50 9.76
CA VAL A 414 -6.45 10.49 10.70
C VAL A 414 -7.25 11.15 11.82
N PHE A 415 -8.35 10.52 12.22
CA PHE A 415 -9.16 10.97 13.33
C PHE A 415 -8.68 10.39 14.65
N ALA A 416 -8.56 11.23 15.67
CA ALA A 416 -8.36 10.80 17.06
C ALA A 416 -9.67 10.30 17.69
N GLU A 417 -9.56 9.36 18.64
CA GLU A 417 -10.65 8.96 19.54
C GLU A 417 -10.70 9.93 20.76
N ASP A 418 -10.93 11.22 20.51
CA ASP A 418 -11.00 12.25 21.54
C ASP A 418 -12.34 13.02 21.54
N ALA A 419 -12.55 13.88 22.53
CA ALA A 419 -13.80 14.62 22.71
C ALA A 419 -14.11 15.64 21.58
N ASN A 420 -13.13 15.94 20.73
CA ASN A 420 -13.24 16.93 19.66
C ASN A 420 -13.28 16.29 18.27
N ASN A 421 -13.15 14.96 18.18
CA ASN A 421 -12.88 14.24 16.93
C ASN A 421 -11.75 14.94 16.15
N THR A 422 -10.63 15.21 16.84
CA THR A 422 -9.51 15.96 16.26
C THR A 422 -8.99 15.24 15.02
N LEU A 423 -8.92 15.95 13.90
CA LEU A 423 -8.33 15.46 12.66
C LEU A 423 -6.87 15.87 12.59
N TRP A 424 -5.96 14.91 12.69
CA TRP A 424 -4.52 15.10 12.56
C TRP A 424 -4.06 14.88 11.13
N THR A 425 -3.03 15.61 10.70
CA THR A 425 -2.51 15.54 9.34
C THR A 425 -0.99 15.43 9.31
N SER A 426 -0.48 14.70 8.32
CA SER A 426 0.92 14.75 7.93
C SER A 426 1.13 15.78 6.82
N SER A 427 2.38 16.15 6.56
CA SER A 427 2.74 17.10 5.49
C SER A 427 3.25 16.42 4.22
N GLY A 428 3.43 15.10 4.24
CA GLY A 428 3.95 14.31 3.12
C GLY A 428 5.49 14.34 2.99
N GLY A 429 6.21 14.68 4.06
CA GLY A 429 7.68 14.67 4.10
C GLY A 429 8.38 16.03 3.97
N GLY A 430 7.65 17.16 4.10
CA GLY A 430 8.22 18.51 4.16
C GLY A 430 7.63 19.42 5.27
N GLY A 431 8.17 20.62 5.48
CA GLY A 431 7.47 21.69 6.24
C GLY A 431 7.57 21.68 7.78
N GLY A 432 8.15 20.66 8.41
CA GLY A 432 8.59 20.70 9.81
C GLY A 432 7.53 20.94 10.91
N ALA A 433 6.25 20.92 10.56
CA ALA A 433 5.11 21.10 11.47
C ALA A 433 4.10 19.96 11.34
N VAL A 434 3.41 19.65 12.43
CA VAL A 434 2.27 18.73 12.48
C VAL A 434 1.02 19.54 12.77
N GLY A 435 0.02 19.45 11.90
CA GLY A 435 -1.21 20.24 11.98
C GLY A 435 -2.44 19.40 12.28
N TRP A 436 -3.42 20.04 12.92
CA TRP A 436 -4.71 19.44 13.25
C TRP A 436 -5.88 20.40 13.03
N LEU A 437 -7.07 19.81 12.93
CA LEU A 437 -8.35 20.51 12.93
C LEU A 437 -9.25 19.96 14.05
N ASN A 438 -9.74 20.83 14.92
CA ASN A 438 -10.83 20.53 15.84
C ASN A 438 -12.15 20.53 15.06
N THR A 439 -12.60 19.34 14.65
CA THR A 439 -13.77 19.21 13.77
C THR A 439 -15.07 19.59 14.49
N LYS A 440 -15.16 19.39 15.80
CA LYS A 440 -16.29 19.86 16.60
C LYS A 440 -16.40 21.38 16.61
N MET A 441 -15.31 22.11 16.85
CA MET A 441 -15.29 23.58 16.78
C MET A 441 -15.67 24.07 15.38
N PHE A 442 -15.16 23.39 14.34
CA PHE A 442 -15.48 23.75 12.96
C PHE A 442 -16.96 23.52 12.64
N ASP A 443 -17.56 22.44 13.13
CA ASP A 443 -18.98 22.16 12.96
C ASP A 443 -19.86 23.17 13.70
N GLU A 444 -19.45 23.63 14.88
CA GLU A 444 -20.21 24.58 15.70
C GLU A 444 -20.12 26.01 15.18
N THR A 445 -18.99 26.40 14.59
CA THR A 445 -18.70 27.81 14.29
C THR A 445 -18.51 28.11 12.80
N HIS A 446 -18.18 27.09 12.00
CA HIS A 446 -17.70 27.22 10.62
C HIS A 446 -16.48 28.13 10.46
N ASP A 447 -15.74 28.39 11.55
CA ASP A 447 -14.55 29.22 11.57
C ASP A 447 -13.31 28.33 11.39
N GLU A 448 -12.77 28.29 10.17
CA GLU A 448 -11.59 27.50 9.84
C GLU A 448 -10.31 28.00 10.52
N GLU A 449 -10.19 29.31 10.83
CA GLU A 449 -9.02 29.88 11.51
C GLU A 449 -9.02 29.46 12.98
N LYS A 450 -10.15 29.60 13.66
CA LYS A 450 -10.28 29.24 15.08
C LYS A 450 -10.21 27.73 15.33
N SER A 451 -10.57 26.93 14.34
CA SER A 451 -10.68 25.47 14.50
C SER A 451 -9.37 24.72 14.25
N GLN A 452 -8.33 25.38 13.78
CA GLN A 452 -7.07 24.72 13.40
C GLN A 452 -5.91 25.06 14.33
N GLY A 453 -4.88 24.23 14.30
CA GLY A 453 -3.60 24.52 14.96
C GLY A 453 -2.48 23.69 14.38
N TRP A 454 -1.25 24.07 14.68
CA TRP A 454 -0.06 23.30 14.31
C TRP A 454 1.06 23.53 15.33
N THR A 455 2.01 22.61 15.34
CA THR A 455 3.15 22.67 16.24
C THR A 455 4.42 22.17 15.56
N ALA A 456 5.56 22.72 15.97
CA ALA A 456 6.87 22.21 15.57
C ALA A 456 7.21 20.94 16.36
N LEU A 457 8.06 20.09 15.78
CA LEU A 457 8.58 18.89 16.45
C LEU A 457 9.82 19.24 17.26
N ILE A 458 9.72 19.14 18.57
CA ILE A 458 10.75 19.56 19.52
C ILE A 458 11.08 18.41 20.46
N LEU A 459 12.34 18.02 20.48
CA LEU A 459 12.88 17.08 21.45
C LEU A 459 13.14 17.79 22.76
N ASP A 460 12.68 17.18 23.86
CA ASP A 460 13.03 17.55 25.23
C ASP A 460 14.50 17.18 25.50
N ALA A 461 15.41 17.98 24.95
CA ALA A 461 16.85 17.68 24.94
C ALA A 461 17.50 17.96 26.29
N ASN A 462 16.91 18.85 27.10
CA ASN A 462 17.36 19.12 28.47
C ASN A 462 16.81 18.09 29.49
N GLY A 463 15.76 17.33 29.11
CA GLY A 463 15.22 16.19 29.84
C GLY A 463 14.27 16.54 30.99
N ASN A 464 13.74 17.76 31.05
CA ASN A 464 12.93 18.23 32.17
C ASN A 464 11.43 17.94 32.04
N GLY A 465 10.99 17.36 30.92
CA GLY A 465 9.61 16.97 30.64
C GLY A 465 8.70 18.12 30.22
N LYS A 466 9.24 19.30 29.89
CA LYS A 466 8.49 20.48 29.45
C LYS A 466 9.12 21.02 28.19
N ARG A 467 8.28 21.60 27.33
CA ARG A 467 8.77 22.33 26.18
C ARG A 467 9.29 23.71 26.61
N ASP A 468 10.56 23.94 26.37
CA ASP A 468 11.27 25.17 26.68
C ASP A 468 11.68 25.94 25.41
N GLU A 469 12.50 26.99 25.59
CA GLU A 469 13.29 27.53 24.49
C GLU A 469 14.09 26.41 23.82
N TYR A 470 14.14 26.43 22.50
CA TYR A 470 14.84 25.42 21.71
C TYR A 470 15.85 26.04 20.76
N VAL A 471 16.84 25.23 20.38
CA VAL A 471 17.75 25.51 19.26
C VAL A 471 17.18 24.96 17.95
N GLU A 472 17.56 25.59 16.83
CA GLU A 472 17.17 25.17 15.49
C GLU A 472 17.88 23.87 15.04
N PRO A 473 17.35 23.12 14.04
CA PRO A 473 17.90 21.82 13.65
C PRO A 473 19.39 21.84 13.27
N ASP A 474 19.84 22.92 12.62
CA ASP A 474 21.22 23.15 12.16
C ASP A 474 22.16 23.69 13.24
N GLN A 475 21.61 24.04 14.41
CA GLN A 475 22.38 24.53 15.56
C GLN A 475 22.84 23.37 16.47
N PRO A 476 23.98 23.52 17.17
CA PRO A 476 24.44 22.53 18.12
C PRO A 476 23.45 22.37 19.28
N VAL A 477 23.39 21.18 19.89
CA VAL A 477 22.59 20.94 21.09
C VAL A 477 23.11 21.83 22.23
N ASP A 478 22.21 22.48 22.95
CA ASP A 478 22.47 23.24 24.18
C ASP A 478 21.84 22.49 25.36
N ALA A 479 22.63 22.20 26.39
CA ALA A 479 22.20 21.38 27.53
C ALA A 479 21.07 22.02 28.38
N THR A 480 20.82 23.32 28.23
CA THR A 480 19.75 24.03 28.94
C THR A 480 18.49 24.23 28.10
N LYS A 481 18.52 23.84 26.82
CA LYS A 481 17.45 24.09 25.85
C LYS A 481 16.98 22.80 25.21
N ASP A 482 15.78 22.88 24.64
CA ASP A 482 15.25 21.85 23.78
C ASP A 482 15.86 21.93 22.37
N LYS A 483 15.54 20.95 21.52
CA LYS A 483 15.99 20.95 20.12
C LYS A 483 14.85 20.70 19.16
N ARG A 484 14.63 21.64 18.23
CA ARG A 484 13.74 21.40 17.10
C ARG A 484 14.37 20.39 16.13
N ILE A 485 13.57 19.47 15.63
CA ILE A 485 13.97 18.50 14.60
C ILE A 485 13.23 18.75 13.29
N ASN A 486 13.93 18.52 12.18
CA ASN A 486 13.33 18.56 10.86
C ASN A 486 12.81 17.17 10.47
N ALA A 487 11.75 16.73 11.15
CA ALA A 487 11.22 15.37 11.05
C ALA A 487 9.80 15.39 10.47
N ALA A 488 9.66 15.89 9.24
CA ALA A 488 8.36 16.02 8.60
C ALA A 488 7.66 14.66 8.44
N PHE A 489 6.41 14.58 8.92
CA PHE A 489 5.63 13.35 8.84
C PHE A 489 5.25 13.07 7.40
N TYR A 490 5.51 11.84 6.94
CA TYR A 490 4.93 11.31 5.72
C TYR A 490 3.59 10.64 6.00
N GLY A 491 3.56 9.56 6.78
CA GLY A 491 2.33 9.00 7.32
C GLY A 491 1.97 9.65 8.66
N VAL A 492 0.72 9.50 9.10
CA VAL A 492 0.26 9.91 10.42
C VAL A 492 -0.75 8.92 10.97
N THR A 493 -0.66 8.62 12.26
CA THR A 493 -1.66 7.84 13.00
C THR A 493 -1.77 8.37 14.43
N VAL A 494 -2.84 8.02 15.15
CA VAL A 494 -3.04 8.42 16.55
C VAL A 494 -3.21 7.18 17.40
N SER A 495 -2.44 7.10 18.48
CA SER A 495 -2.53 6.04 19.47
C SER A 495 -3.87 6.14 20.20
N PRO A 496 -4.75 5.12 20.11
CA PRO A 496 -5.98 5.11 20.89
C PRO A 496 -5.72 4.87 22.39
N LEU A 497 -4.49 4.48 22.77
CA LEU A 497 -4.11 4.19 24.14
C LEU A 497 -3.87 5.46 24.97
N ASP A 498 -3.27 6.49 24.37
CA ASP A 498 -2.79 7.67 25.08
C ASP A 498 -2.98 8.99 24.31
N GLY A 499 -3.56 8.96 23.10
CA GLY A 499 -3.76 10.14 22.26
C GLY A 499 -2.47 10.70 21.64
N SER A 500 -1.33 10.02 21.77
CA SER A 500 -0.10 10.44 21.11
C SER A 500 -0.20 10.28 19.59
N VAL A 501 0.36 11.24 18.87
CA VAL A 501 0.38 11.26 17.40
C VAL A 501 1.68 10.65 16.93
N TRP A 502 1.63 9.76 15.96
CA TRP A 502 2.81 9.10 15.40
C TRP A 502 2.93 9.39 13.92
N GLY A 503 4.17 9.53 13.44
CA GLY A 503 4.45 9.71 12.02
C GLY A 503 5.77 9.10 11.59
N THR A 504 5.90 8.83 10.30
CA THR A 504 7.13 8.35 9.69
C THR A 504 7.94 9.49 9.10
N VAL A 505 9.25 9.34 9.17
CA VAL A 505 10.24 10.23 8.53
C VAL A 505 10.93 9.41 7.45
N LEU A 506 10.75 9.84 6.19
CA LEU A 506 11.36 9.21 5.02
C LEU A 506 12.88 9.42 4.98
N GLY A 507 13.53 8.96 3.91
CA GLY A 507 14.98 9.05 3.75
C GLY A 507 15.70 7.92 4.44
N PHE A 508 17.01 8.10 4.63
CA PHE A 508 17.90 7.05 5.11
C PHE A 508 18.66 7.46 6.37
N PRO A 509 18.67 6.65 7.44
CA PRO A 509 17.94 5.38 7.58
C PRO A 509 16.45 5.57 7.91
N GLY A 510 15.98 6.81 8.09
CA GLY A 510 14.59 7.13 8.42
C GLY A 510 14.19 6.74 9.86
N ALA A 511 12.99 7.16 10.27
CA ALA A 511 12.55 7.04 11.66
C ALA A 511 11.03 6.98 11.81
N VAL A 512 10.55 6.61 12.99
CA VAL A 512 9.22 6.97 13.48
C VAL A 512 9.35 8.04 14.57
N VAL A 513 8.38 8.93 14.64
CA VAL A 513 8.34 10.03 15.61
C VAL A 513 7.02 9.98 16.36
N ARG A 514 7.11 10.03 17.69
CA ARG A 514 5.97 10.22 18.58
C ARG A 514 5.87 11.70 18.93
N LEU A 515 4.68 12.27 18.86
CA LEU A 515 4.35 13.61 19.32
C LEU A 515 3.33 13.48 20.45
N ASN A 516 3.69 13.97 21.63
CA ASN A 516 2.74 14.17 22.72
C ASN A 516 2.18 15.61 22.60
N PRO A 517 0.89 15.80 22.28
CA PRO A 517 0.34 17.15 22.11
C PRO A 517 0.37 17.98 23.41
N GLY A 518 0.22 17.37 24.58
CA GLY A 518 0.01 18.10 25.83
C GLY A 518 -1.32 18.87 25.86
N SER A 519 -1.46 19.80 26.80
CA SER A 519 -2.72 20.53 27.03
C SER A 519 -2.93 21.75 26.13
N ASN A 520 -1.84 22.33 25.59
CA ASN A 520 -1.86 23.44 24.64
C ASN A 520 -0.84 23.16 23.52
N PRO A 521 -1.20 22.32 22.53
CA PRO A 521 -0.22 21.73 21.61
C PRO A 521 0.73 22.68 20.87
N PRO A 522 0.33 23.92 20.48
CA PRO A 522 1.28 24.88 19.92
C PRO A 522 2.49 25.17 20.83
N ALA A 523 2.30 25.18 22.15
CA ALA A 523 3.30 25.58 23.14
C ALA A 523 3.84 24.42 23.99
N THR A 524 3.07 23.35 24.18
CA THR A 524 3.42 22.26 25.12
C THR A 524 3.86 20.97 24.44
N ALA A 525 3.68 20.84 23.12
CA ALA A 525 3.92 19.56 22.47
C ALA A 525 5.42 19.21 22.44
N LEU A 526 5.72 17.97 22.78
CA LEU A 526 7.06 17.39 22.78
C LEU A 526 7.09 16.15 21.89
N ALA A 527 8.20 15.99 21.17
CA ALA A 527 8.46 14.89 20.27
C ALA A 527 9.51 13.92 20.84
N GLU A 528 9.41 12.67 20.43
CA GLU A 528 10.42 11.63 20.60
C GLU A 528 10.70 11.05 19.21
N ILE A 529 11.96 10.77 18.89
CA ILE A 529 12.36 10.19 17.59
C ILE A 529 13.05 8.84 17.79
N TYR A 530 12.65 7.86 16.98
CA TYR A 530 13.15 6.50 17.00
C TYR A 530 13.63 6.13 15.60
N GLU A 531 14.94 6.13 15.42
CA GLU A 531 15.58 5.78 14.16
C GLU A 531 15.49 4.26 13.94
N LEU A 532 15.26 3.84 12.69
CA LEU A 532 15.36 2.42 12.34
C LEU A 532 16.78 1.92 12.63
N PRO A 533 16.94 0.66 13.08
CA PRO A 533 18.24 0.13 13.44
C PRO A 533 19.10 -0.03 12.19
N TRP A 534 20.00 0.92 11.93
CA TRP A 534 20.96 0.88 10.84
C TRP A 534 22.38 1.07 11.40
N ASN A 535 23.23 0.05 11.21
CA ASN A 535 24.59 0.03 11.76
C ASN A 535 24.65 0.30 13.28
N ASN A 536 23.58 -0.03 14.00
CA ASN A 536 23.55 0.10 15.45
C ASN A 536 24.29 -1.10 16.06
N PRO A 537 25.40 -0.91 16.78
CA PRO A 537 26.21 -2.01 17.31
C PRO A 537 25.49 -2.83 18.39
N ASN A 538 24.38 -2.32 18.93
CA ASN A 538 23.65 -2.94 20.03
C ASN A 538 22.57 -3.92 19.56
N VAL A 539 22.28 -4.01 18.26
CA VAL A 539 21.28 -4.94 17.71
C VAL A 539 21.75 -5.60 16.41
N PRO A 540 21.43 -6.89 16.20
CA PRO A 540 21.82 -7.60 14.98
C PRO A 540 20.91 -7.34 13.78
N VAL A 541 19.77 -6.66 13.98
CA VAL A 541 18.80 -6.39 12.93
C VAL A 541 19.15 -5.08 12.20
N HIS A 542 19.01 -5.09 10.87
CA HIS A 542 19.27 -3.95 10.02
C HIS A 542 18.01 -3.60 9.23
N GLY A 543 17.46 -2.41 9.47
CA GLY A 543 16.28 -1.88 8.80
C GLY A 543 16.49 -0.42 8.42
N PHE A 544 15.84 0.03 7.35
CA PHE A 544 15.94 1.41 6.88
C PHE A 544 14.76 1.81 6.00
N SER A 545 14.51 3.12 5.99
CA SER A 545 13.63 3.89 5.13
C SER A 545 12.17 3.45 5.22
N PRO A 546 11.43 3.93 6.24
CA PRO A 546 10.01 3.68 6.37
C PRO A 546 9.22 4.50 5.37
N ARG A 547 7.97 4.10 5.11
CA ARG A 547 7.02 4.90 4.32
C ARG A 547 5.71 5.10 5.05
N GLY A 548 4.72 4.25 4.81
CA GLY A 548 3.48 4.27 5.59
C GLY A 548 3.71 3.82 7.03
N LEU A 549 2.74 4.14 7.89
CA LEU A 549 2.63 3.54 9.20
C LEU A 549 1.17 3.42 9.62
N ASP A 550 0.97 2.55 10.59
CA ASP A 550 -0.23 2.54 11.40
C ASP A 550 0.05 2.04 12.83
N ILE A 551 -0.95 2.05 13.70
CA ILE A 551 -0.81 1.67 15.11
C ILE A 551 -1.89 0.69 15.53
N ASP A 552 -1.51 -0.29 16.36
CA ASP A 552 -2.46 -1.22 16.95
C ASP A 552 -3.10 -0.68 18.23
N ARG A 553 -4.13 -1.35 18.74
CA ARG A 553 -4.80 -0.94 19.99
C ARG A 553 -3.95 -1.17 21.26
N ASN A 554 -2.78 -1.79 21.15
CA ASN A 554 -1.81 -1.94 22.23
C ASN A 554 -0.75 -0.83 22.23
N GLY A 555 -0.80 0.11 21.27
CA GLY A 555 0.18 1.18 21.11
C GLY A 555 1.47 0.75 20.39
N VAL A 556 1.47 -0.38 19.68
CA VAL A 556 2.59 -0.82 18.84
C VAL A 556 2.45 -0.21 17.45
N VAL A 557 3.46 0.54 17.04
CA VAL A 557 3.53 1.15 15.71
C VAL A 557 4.03 0.11 14.72
N TRP A 558 3.42 0.06 13.55
CA TRP A 558 3.80 -0.78 12.42
C TRP A 558 4.20 0.11 11.25
N THR A 559 5.21 -0.30 10.48
CA THR A 559 5.64 0.43 9.29
C THR A 559 6.34 -0.48 8.29
N VAL A 560 6.02 -0.31 7.01
CA VAL A 560 6.77 -0.94 5.91
C VAL A 560 8.08 -0.20 5.63
N ILE A 561 9.17 -0.95 5.41
CA ILE A 561 10.52 -0.38 5.27
C ILE A 561 11.27 -0.92 4.03
N ALA A 562 12.09 -0.08 3.41
CA ALA A 562 12.80 -0.37 2.16
C ALA A 562 13.73 -1.58 2.22
N SER A 563 14.18 -1.97 3.41
CA SER A 563 14.94 -3.21 3.62
C SER A 563 14.16 -4.50 3.29
N GLY A 564 12.86 -4.43 2.97
CA GLY A 564 12.04 -5.59 2.62
C GLY A 564 11.42 -6.28 3.83
N HIS A 565 11.07 -5.48 4.84
CA HIS A 565 10.43 -5.95 6.06
C HIS A 565 9.16 -5.15 6.35
N LEU A 566 8.22 -5.78 7.05
CA LEU A 566 7.28 -5.08 7.91
C LEU A 566 7.95 -4.95 9.29
N ALA A 567 8.02 -3.75 9.84
CA ALA A 567 8.63 -3.47 11.12
C ALA A 567 7.57 -3.14 12.17
N SER A 568 7.79 -3.55 13.41
CA SER A 568 7.08 -3.03 14.57
C SER A 568 7.99 -2.26 15.51
N PHE A 569 7.44 -1.22 16.15
CA PHE A 569 8.08 -0.47 17.21
C PHE A 569 7.18 -0.45 18.45
N ASP A 570 7.68 -1.03 19.54
CA ASP A 570 7.01 -1.06 20.84
C ASP A 570 7.79 -0.21 21.86
N ARG A 571 7.31 1.02 22.07
CA ARG A 571 7.91 1.99 23.01
C ARG A 571 8.03 1.44 24.45
N ARG A 572 7.20 0.47 24.85
CA ARG A 572 7.22 -0.11 26.21
C ARG A 572 8.45 -0.98 26.45
N LYS A 573 9.12 -1.42 25.38
CA LYS A 573 10.36 -2.20 25.49
C LYS A 573 11.58 -1.34 25.76
N CYS A 574 11.50 -0.02 25.55
CA CYS A 574 12.60 0.90 25.76
C CYS A 574 13.10 0.88 27.22
N LYS A 575 14.39 0.69 27.40
CA LYS A 575 15.11 0.59 28.67
C LYS A 575 15.87 1.88 29.00
N GLY A 576 16.30 2.61 27.98
CA GLY A 576 16.98 3.90 28.12
C GLY A 576 16.01 5.06 28.39
N PRO A 577 16.55 6.25 28.73
CA PRO A 577 15.75 7.47 28.81
C PRO A 577 15.15 7.81 27.44
N LEU A 578 13.92 8.33 27.44
CA LEU A 578 13.15 8.69 26.24
C LEU A 578 13.21 10.18 25.90
N ASN A 579 13.91 10.94 26.74
CA ASN A 579 14.23 12.35 26.59
C ASN A 579 15.67 12.61 27.10
N GLY A 580 16.13 13.85 27.00
CA GLY A 580 17.48 14.25 27.37
C GLY A 580 18.49 14.12 26.21
N PRO A 581 19.77 14.40 26.49
CA PRO A 581 20.77 14.65 25.45
C PRO A 581 21.17 13.42 24.63
N THR A 582 20.81 12.22 25.08
CA THR A 582 21.09 10.95 24.40
C THR A 582 19.87 10.37 23.66
N ALA A 583 18.68 10.92 23.87
CA ALA A 583 17.43 10.43 23.28
C ALA A 583 17.20 10.98 21.86
N THR A 584 18.18 10.79 20.98
CA THR A 584 18.24 11.48 19.67
C THR A 584 17.99 10.56 18.47
N GLY A 585 17.28 9.44 18.64
CA GLY A 585 16.99 8.48 17.56
C GLY A 585 17.33 7.03 17.90
N GLN A 586 18.60 6.72 18.15
CA GLN A 586 19.09 5.32 18.28
C GLN A 586 19.03 4.74 19.70
N HIS A 587 18.41 5.42 20.65
CA HIS A 587 18.46 5.12 22.09
C HIS A 587 17.54 3.99 22.54
N CYS A 588 16.58 3.56 21.71
CA CYS A 588 15.67 2.44 21.98
C CYS A 588 15.69 1.40 20.84
N PRO A 589 16.84 0.73 20.59
CA PRO A 589 16.91 -0.29 19.56
C PRO A 589 16.06 -1.53 19.89
N GLU A 590 15.83 -1.82 21.18
CA GLU A 590 15.00 -2.93 21.68
C GLU A 590 13.50 -2.77 21.41
N GLY A 591 13.05 -1.58 21.02
CA GLY A 591 11.68 -1.34 20.58
C GLY A 591 11.37 -1.99 19.23
N TRP A 592 12.39 -2.21 18.39
CA TRP A 592 12.22 -2.66 17.01
C TRP A 592 12.16 -4.18 16.86
N THR A 593 11.23 -4.67 16.03
CA THR A 593 11.19 -6.04 15.52
C THR A 593 10.95 -6.02 14.01
N LEU A 594 11.73 -6.78 13.23
CA LEU A 594 11.62 -6.81 11.77
C LEU A 594 11.11 -8.18 11.28
N TYR A 595 10.09 -8.16 10.42
CA TYR A 595 9.49 -9.36 9.81
C TYR A 595 9.73 -9.33 8.31
N GLN A 596 10.49 -10.30 7.79
CA GLN A 596 10.82 -10.35 6.36
C GLN A 596 9.57 -10.56 5.52
N LEU A 597 9.32 -9.65 4.57
CA LEU A 597 8.17 -9.75 3.68
C LEU A 597 8.34 -10.92 2.71
N PRO A 598 7.26 -11.65 2.35
CA PRO A 598 7.32 -12.75 1.39
C PRO A 598 7.93 -12.35 0.04
N GLY A 599 8.54 -13.33 -0.64
CA GLY A 599 9.11 -13.17 -1.98
C GLY A 599 10.65 -13.20 -1.99
N PRO A 600 11.25 -13.27 -3.19
CA PRO A 600 12.70 -13.35 -3.36
C PRO A 600 13.39 -12.03 -3.00
N GLN A 601 14.68 -12.12 -2.66
CA GLN A 601 15.57 -10.96 -2.52
C GLN A 601 16.17 -10.57 -3.88
N LEU A 602 16.53 -9.29 -4.05
CA LEU A 602 17.24 -8.79 -5.23
C LEU A 602 18.64 -9.44 -5.34
N ASN A 603 19.04 -9.79 -6.57
CA ASN A 603 20.39 -10.29 -6.83
C ASN A 603 21.46 -9.27 -6.41
N GLY A 604 22.48 -9.73 -5.69
CA GLY A 604 23.56 -8.90 -5.15
C GLY A 604 23.30 -8.34 -3.75
N VAL A 605 22.11 -8.54 -3.18
CA VAL A 605 21.80 -8.19 -1.79
C VAL A 605 21.92 -9.42 -0.90
N THR A 606 22.83 -9.38 0.06
CA THR A 606 23.04 -10.48 1.04
C THR A 606 22.40 -10.20 2.40
N ASP A 607 21.95 -8.97 2.64
CA ASP A 607 21.29 -8.63 3.89
C ASP A 607 19.89 -9.28 3.96
N PRO A 608 19.42 -9.68 5.15
CA PRO A 608 18.08 -10.21 5.34
C PRO A 608 17.01 -9.25 4.80
N GLY A 609 15.88 -9.81 4.36
CA GLY A 609 14.81 -9.06 3.72
C GLY A 609 14.40 -9.65 2.37
N SER A 610 13.56 -8.93 1.64
CA SER A 610 13.13 -9.30 0.29
C SER A 610 13.18 -8.10 -0.67
N GLY A 611 12.96 -8.38 -1.96
CA GLY A 611 12.81 -7.36 -3.00
C GLY A 611 11.50 -6.60 -2.95
N GLU A 612 10.58 -6.97 -2.04
CA GLU A 612 9.29 -6.29 -1.84
C GLU A 612 9.49 -4.82 -1.43
N ALA A 613 8.67 -3.93 -1.96
CA ALA A 613 8.84 -2.48 -1.86
C ALA A 613 7.54 -1.76 -1.45
N SER A 614 6.85 -2.34 -0.46
CA SER A 614 5.56 -1.86 0.05
C SER A 614 5.42 -0.35 0.25
N TYR A 615 4.27 0.19 -0.16
CA TYR A 615 3.98 1.63 -0.05
C TYR A 615 3.47 2.05 1.33
N TYR A 616 2.55 1.27 1.88
CA TYR A 616 1.85 1.54 3.14
C TYR A 616 1.52 0.24 3.90
N ASP A 617 1.04 0.39 5.13
CA ASP A 617 0.49 -0.67 5.98
C ASP A 617 -0.69 -0.18 6.82
N TRP A 618 -1.55 -1.11 7.22
CA TRP A 618 -2.74 -0.85 8.01
C TRP A 618 -2.96 -1.98 9.02
N VAL A 619 -3.46 -1.66 10.20
CA VAL A 619 -3.75 -2.62 11.27
C VAL A 619 -5.25 -2.86 11.37
N ASP A 620 -5.65 -4.13 11.25
CA ASP A 620 -7.01 -4.58 11.53
C ASP A 620 -7.26 -4.60 13.03
N GLN A 621 -7.58 -3.44 13.60
CA GLN A 621 -7.82 -3.27 15.03
C GLN A 621 -9.05 -4.04 15.54
N PHE A 622 -9.98 -4.40 14.65
CA PHE A 622 -11.33 -4.84 15.02
C PHE A 622 -11.70 -6.23 14.51
N ASP A 623 -10.78 -6.95 13.88
CA ASP A 623 -11.08 -8.23 13.22
C ASP A 623 -12.16 -8.05 12.12
N THR A 624 -11.99 -7.01 11.31
CA THR A 624 -12.85 -6.73 10.16
C THR A 624 -12.66 -7.73 9.04
N PHE A 625 -11.50 -8.40 8.95
CA PHE A 625 -11.23 -9.41 7.92
C PHE A 625 -11.51 -10.85 8.37
N GLY A 626 -11.32 -11.16 9.65
CA GLY A 626 -11.49 -12.52 10.19
C GLY A 626 -10.18 -13.25 10.56
N LEU A 627 -9.03 -12.56 10.57
CA LEU A 627 -7.74 -13.12 11.02
C LEU A 627 -7.41 -12.81 12.49
N GLY A 628 -8.29 -12.10 13.20
CA GLY A 628 -8.08 -11.63 14.56
C GLY A 628 -7.91 -10.10 14.65
N LYS A 629 -7.89 -9.61 15.88
CA LYS A 629 -7.67 -8.19 16.17
C LYS A 629 -6.19 -7.85 16.16
N ASN A 630 -5.87 -6.60 15.85
CA ASN A 630 -4.52 -6.05 15.77
C ASN A 630 -3.62 -6.82 14.78
N VAL A 631 -4.18 -7.28 13.66
CA VAL A 631 -3.41 -7.92 12.59
C VAL A 631 -2.86 -6.82 11.66
N PRO A 632 -1.54 -6.59 11.59
CA PRO A 632 -0.96 -5.63 10.66
C PRO A 632 -0.88 -6.24 9.25
N ILE A 633 -1.19 -5.43 8.25
CA ILE A 633 -1.30 -5.82 6.85
C ILE A 633 -0.51 -4.82 6.00
N ALA A 634 0.54 -5.31 5.35
CA ALA A 634 1.33 -4.51 4.41
C ALA A 634 0.74 -4.55 3.00
N THR A 635 0.84 -3.44 2.28
CA THR A 635 0.63 -3.41 0.82
C THR A 635 1.79 -4.14 0.14
N GLY A 636 1.58 -5.36 -0.34
CA GLY A 636 2.59 -6.12 -1.06
C GLY A 636 2.59 -5.76 -2.53
N ASN A 637 2.95 -4.52 -2.89
CA ASN A 637 2.76 -4.09 -4.28
C ASN A 637 3.64 -4.85 -5.27
N GLY A 638 4.69 -5.53 -4.86
CA GLY A 638 5.55 -6.33 -5.74
C GLY A 638 5.02 -7.75 -5.80
N ASN A 639 4.46 -8.18 -4.69
CA ASN A 639 3.70 -9.40 -4.54
C ASN A 639 2.26 -9.31 -5.03
N ASP A 640 1.81 -8.30 -5.79
CA ASP A 640 0.39 -8.16 -6.23
C ASP A 640 -0.62 -8.63 -5.14
N ALA A 641 -0.40 -8.24 -3.88
CA ALA A 641 -1.14 -8.81 -2.75
C ALA A 641 -1.26 -7.84 -1.58
N LEU A 642 -2.17 -8.16 -0.66
CA LEU A 642 -2.10 -7.69 0.72
C LEU A 642 -1.40 -8.77 1.58
N LEU A 643 -0.50 -8.36 2.47
CA LEU A 643 0.38 -9.25 3.24
C LEU A 643 0.05 -9.13 4.73
N ALA A 644 -0.84 -9.99 5.22
CA ALA A 644 -1.28 -9.97 6.61
C ALA A 644 -0.34 -10.79 7.50
N LEU A 645 0.29 -10.16 8.49
CA LEU A 645 1.17 -10.85 9.44
C LEU A 645 0.34 -11.35 10.62
N LEU A 646 0.40 -12.66 10.89
CA LEU A 646 -0.18 -13.24 12.11
C LEU A 646 0.80 -13.05 13.27
N PRO A 647 0.57 -12.10 14.20
CA PRO A 647 1.59 -11.65 15.14
C PRO A 647 2.10 -12.77 16.07
N GLU A 648 1.21 -13.70 16.44
CA GLU A 648 1.54 -14.84 17.31
C GLU A 648 2.53 -15.82 16.68
N SER A 649 2.47 -15.98 15.35
CA SER A 649 3.31 -16.95 14.63
C SER A 649 4.46 -16.30 13.85
N GLY A 650 4.40 -14.99 13.62
CA GLY A 650 5.32 -14.26 12.74
C GLY A 650 5.20 -14.65 11.26
N LYS A 651 4.17 -15.40 10.86
CA LYS A 651 3.94 -15.83 9.48
C LYS A 651 3.00 -14.89 8.74
N PHE A 652 3.25 -14.70 7.44
CA PHE A 652 2.37 -13.95 6.56
C PHE A 652 1.32 -14.85 5.91
N VAL A 653 0.11 -14.31 5.76
CA VAL A 653 -0.95 -14.79 4.87
C VAL A 653 -0.94 -13.89 3.64
N VAL A 654 -0.74 -14.46 2.45
CA VAL A 654 -0.65 -13.71 1.20
C VAL A 654 -2.02 -13.66 0.50
N LEU A 655 -2.66 -12.50 0.54
CA LEU A 655 -3.95 -12.24 -0.14
C LEU A 655 -3.69 -11.80 -1.57
N ARG A 656 -3.36 -12.78 -2.42
CA ARG A 656 -2.96 -12.58 -3.82
C ARG A 656 -4.12 -12.10 -4.70
N VAL A 657 -3.90 -11.02 -5.45
CA VAL A 657 -4.72 -10.59 -6.58
C VAL A 657 -4.09 -11.12 -7.88
N PRO A 658 -4.64 -12.16 -8.51
CA PRO A 658 -4.01 -12.82 -9.67
C PRO A 658 -4.42 -12.19 -11.01
N TYR A 659 -5.49 -11.40 -11.03
CA TYR A 659 -6.09 -10.86 -12.24
C TYR A 659 -6.92 -9.60 -11.92
N PRO A 660 -6.81 -8.54 -12.72
CA PRO A 660 -5.71 -8.33 -13.66
C PRO A 660 -4.37 -8.27 -12.91
N MET A 661 -3.28 -8.73 -13.52
CA MET A 661 -1.95 -8.51 -12.94
C MET A 661 -1.64 -7.01 -12.86
N GLY A 662 -0.84 -6.59 -11.88
CA GLY A 662 -0.52 -5.19 -11.67
C GLY A 662 -1.13 -4.59 -10.40
N PHE A 663 -1.51 -5.42 -9.42
CA PHE A 663 -2.14 -4.94 -8.20
C PHE A 663 -1.14 -4.19 -7.34
N TYR A 664 -1.41 -2.91 -7.15
CA TYR A 664 -0.59 -1.98 -6.42
C TYR A 664 -1.51 -1.16 -5.53
N ALA A 665 -1.39 -1.25 -4.21
CA ALA A 665 -2.24 -0.53 -3.26
C ALA A 665 -1.44 0.50 -2.44
N LYS A 666 -2.04 1.64 -2.12
CA LYS A 666 -1.41 2.66 -1.25
C LYS A 666 -2.15 2.90 0.05
N GLY A 667 -3.35 2.33 0.17
CA GLY A 667 -4.18 2.27 1.36
C GLY A 667 -4.97 0.96 1.38
N MET A 668 -5.65 0.74 2.50
CA MET A 668 -6.72 -0.25 2.65
C MET A 668 -7.57 0.14 3.87
N ASP A 669 -8.80 -0.39 3.91
CA ASP A 669 -9.72 -0.15 5.02
C ASP A 669 -10.56 -1.38 5.35
N GLY A 670 -10.94 -1.54 6.62
CA GLY A 670 -11.68 -2.69 7.12
C GLY A 670 -13.12 -2.34 7.46
N ARG A 671 -14.09 -3.05 6.88
CA ARG A 671 -15.52 -2.77 7.07
C ARG A 671 -16.31 -4.01 7.51
N ILE A 672 -17.25 -3.78 8.42
CA ILE A 672 -18.21 -4.78 8.88
C ILE A 672 -19.61 -4.36 8.43
N ASP A 673 -20.09 -5.01 7.36
CA ASP A 673 -21.41 -4.79 6.75
C ASP A 673 -22.55 -5.49 7.52
N ASP A 674 -22.27 -6.63 8.13
CA ASP A 674 -23.20 -7.33 9.02
C ASP A 674 -22.43 -8.07 10.12
N PRO A 675 -22.47 -7.59 11.38
CA PRO A 675 -21.81 -8.26 12.50
C PRO A 675 -22.28 -9.71 12.74
N LYS A 676 -23.47 -10.08 12.25
CA LYS A 676 -24.05 -11.44 12.35
C LYS A 676 -23.90 -12.25 11.06
N GLY A 677 -23.36 -11.65 9.99
CA GLY A 677 -23.22 -12.28 8.67
C GLY A 677 -22.05 -13.25 8.55
N GLY A 678 -21.30 -13.48 9.64
CA GLY A 678 -20.07 -14.27 9.62
C GLY A 678 -19.04 -13.63 8.70
N TRP A 679 -18.39 -14.45 7.88
CA TRP A 679 -17.39 -13.97 6.91
C TRP A 679 -17.98 -13.06 5.82
N LYS A 680 -19.27 -13.17 5.52
CA LYS A 680 -19.93 -12.40 4.45
C LYS A 680 -20.16 -10.94 4.83
N GLY A 681 -20.32 -10.69 6.13
CA GLY A 681 -20.54 -9.35 6.67
C GLY A 681 -19.25 -8.64 7.03
N LYS A 682 -18.10 -9.19 6.64
CA LYS A 682 -16.74 -8.75 6.98
C LYS A 682 -15.90 -8.65 5.71
N GLY A 683 -14.98 -7.70 5.68
CA GLY A 683 -13.98 -7.64 4.62
C GLY A 683 -13.07 -6.43 4.68
N ILE A 684 -12.02 -6.50 3.86
CA ILE A 684 -11.08 -5.40 3.62
C ILE A 684 -11.32 -4.85 2.22
N TRP A 685 -11.20 -3.54 2.08
CA TRP A 685 -11.29 -2.80 0.83
C TRP A 685 -9.92 -2.23 0.48
N ALA A 686 -9.57 -2.28 -0.81
CA ALA A 686 -8.36 -1.66 -1.34
C ALA A 686 -8.60 -1.16 -2.77
N THR A 687 -7.73 -0.29 -3.31
CA THR A 687 -7.78 0.13 -4.71
C THR A 687 -6.50 -0.21 -5.49
N TYR A 688 -6.61 -0.29 -6.81
CA TYR A 688 -5.46 -0.17 -7.70
C TYR A 688 -4.96 1.28 -7.66
N GLY A 689 -4.05 1.52 -6.72
CA GLY A 689 -3.36 2.78 -6.42
C GLY A 689 -2.17 3.12 -7.33
N THR A 690 -1.98 2.38 -8.44
CA THR A 690 -0.91 2.65 -9.42
C THR A 690 -1.23 3.92 -10.21
N ARG A 691 -0.23 4.78 -10.42
CA ARG A 691 -0.37 5.97 -11.28
C ARG A 691 -0.51 5.65 -12.76
N THR A 692 -0.21 4.40 -13.14
CA THR A 692 -0.26 3.92 -14.52
C THR A 692 -1.16 2.69 -14.63
N PRO A 693 -2.50 2.81 -14.52
CA PRO A 693 -3.42 1.68 -14.68
C PRO A 693 -3.22 0.92 -16.01
N PHE A 694 -2.75 1.62 -17.04
CA PHE A 694 -2.41 1.05 -18.35
C PHE A 694 -1.13 0.18 -18.37
N HIS A 695 -0.40 0.07 -17.26
CA HIS A 695 0.67 -0.95 -17.10
C HIS A 695 0.11 -2.30 -16.63
N ALA A 696 -1.05 -2.29 -15.97
CA ALA A 696 -1.72 -3.51 -15.56
C ALA A 696 -2.17 -4.33 -16.77
N GLU A 697 -2.50 -5.59 -16.53
CA GLU A 697 -3.10 -6.45 -17.54
C GLU A 697 -4.35 -5.79 -18.16
N GLY A 698 -4.46 -5.89 -19.50
CA GLY A 698 -5.42 -5.14 -20.31
C GLY A 698 -4.83 -3.92 -21.03
N GLY A 699 -3.77 -3.29 -20.49
CA GLY A 699 -3.03 -2.22 -21.17
C GLY A 699 -3.80 -0.90 -21.30
N LYS A 700 -3.60 -0.18 -22.41
CA LYS A 700 -4.27 1.11 -22.67
C LYS A 700 -5.80 0.94 -22.61
N GLY A 701 -6.45 1.73 -21.76
CA GLY A 701 -7.90 1.65 -21.55
C GLY A 701 -8.28 0.98 -20.23
N THR A 702 -7.36 0.25 -19.58
CA THR A 702 -7.59 -0.29 -18.23
C THR A 702 -7.80 0.84 -17.24
N THR A 703 -8.91 0.78 -16.50
CA THR A 703 -9.25 1.71 -15.43
C THR A 703 -8.75 1.22 -14.08
N SER A 704 -8.60 2.15 -13.12
CA SER A 704 -8.46 1.78 -11.71
C SER A 704 -9.71 1.03 -11.20
N LYS A 705 -9.52 0.25 -10.14
CA LYS A 705 -10.50 -0.67 -9.56
C LYS A 705 -10.52 -0.55 -8.06
N VAL A 706 -11.66 -0.85 -7.47
CA VAL A 706 -11.76 -1.14 -6.03
C VAL A 706 -11.97 -2.64 -5.86
N LEU A 707 -11.35 -3.21 -4.82
CA LEU A 707 -11.41 -4.60 -4.47
C LEU A 707 -12.02 -4.77 -3.08
N HIS A 708 -12.81 -5.83 -2.92
CA HIS A 708 -13.31 -6.31 -1.64
C HIS A 708 -12.76 -7.71 -1.39
N PHE A 709 -11.98 -7.85 -0.33
CA PHE A 709 -11.42 -9.10 0.15
C PHE A 709 -12.25 -9.64 1.31
N GLN A 710 -12.67 -10.89 1.21
CA GLN A 710 -13.35 -11.61 2.29
C GLN A 710 -12.64 -12.92 2.59
N LEU A 711 -12.73 -13.38 3.84
CA LEU A 711 -12.12 -14.62 4.29
C LEU A 711 -13.17 -15.61 4.79
N ARG A 712 -13.53 -16.58 3.95
CA ARG A 712 -14.50 -17.63 4.30
C ARG A 712 -13.84 -18.73 5.17
N PRO A 713 -14.63 -19.59 5.86
CA PRO A 713 -14.06 -20.66 6.68
C PRO A 713 -13.35 -21.75 5.88
N ASP A 714 -13.77 -22.01 4.65
CA ASP A 714 -13.16 -23.00 3.74
C ASP A 714 -13.44 -22.62 2.27
N PRO A 715 -12.75 -23.23 1.27
CA PRO A 715 -12.89 -22.85 -0.14
C PRO A 715 -14.23 -23.20 -0.81
N LEU A 716 -15.16 -23.88 -0.12
CA LEU A 716 -16.47 -24.30 -0.63
C LEU A 716 -17.63 -23.61 0.09
N ALA A 717 -17.35 -22.85 1.14
CA ALA A 717 -18.33 -22.02 1.84
C ALA A 717 -18.96 -20.99 0.90
N GLN A 718 -20.27 -20.80 1.06
CA GLN A 718 -21.16 -20.03 0.19
C GLN A 718 -21.97 -19.01 0.92
#